data_AF-A0A7K2EI83-F1
#
_entry.id   AF-A0A7K2EI83-F1
#
_cell.length_a   1.000
_cell.length_b   1.000
_cell.length_c   1.000
_cell.angle_alpha   90.00
_cell.angle_beta   90.00
_cell.angle_gamma   90.00
#
_symmetry.space_group_name_H-M   'P 1'
#
loop_
_entity.id
_entity.type
_entity.pdbx_description
1 polymer ?
#
loop_
_entity_poly.entity_id
_entity_poly.type
_entity_poly.pdbx_seq_one_letter_code
_entity_poly.pdbx_strand_id
1 'polypeptide(L)'
;MRQDPFIVQIESGLNRPLAAELFEQCAADLLRANFPTLVPVRGGNDYGFDGAIADNAGEAFPLIVTTAQQAIENLTRNLKRYKEQGGTRRKAVFATSRKLTPRRRENLSKRAREFGFTLVQIYDQDAIANLLYGSPHWCKELLGLSGSPSALSHVPKTARPLIPDRQLIGRDVEFEWLRSTEGDKLIVGQPGSGKTYILHELASQKLGLFVVSEDQTAIANAIREQKPLAVFVDDAGGELKLIANLKYLRSTINAHFSIVAACWPSDEAHVAQQLDPRDANSRHLHPLTRDQIVEVVKQAGLEGPNELVRYIVDQAVGLPGLAITLARHCLEGPLRKVVRGSALKREFLRLVKPTSKGNTEAILAGFSVGGEAGIEMSVVAEALDIPLPEVRNTLTRLAMGGVIVDSSHMRPYRRYSGERAIAVQPAILRYALVRDVFFSGLTSLPKQILNELIDQAHSIAEVAETVMGVSVYDGDIPETLLQDLVERAGDVETFRRYVSIGRRQAQWILERHPEMILDVGASALGSAPMEAIPLLLKAAVTAPRLLHRGDSEPLRLIERWTFSGKPGTGEALYRRHIVLESAIRWLNHGGDIDIAMSASCIAVSPAYKVTAIDPGAGNTFTTTTGLLTPDEIRQLQSLWDKLVRTIPSRDDLSWAPIFNALDCWASPQSLLPSLNEEKHAETCQAISEVAVEVVEVLASLAHGKSAVSLRLMDYIEVTGAKAYSEINEIMSLFCPDRDGLDWRASSRRRDRNLSQLASNWHKRPSEQVVAEVTAIAQEALQAGITTHPWMISFYEKLSWLVENSVPWCWSLINQNAHAKYVAPFLQRAVADSIQGWTEVTFACLEKPEYQVLVVRLALEDPDLEPRLFPGAFALVAHFPEDIEELCRRGLLPLNVLRLLLEHEDNYVAIGAARGEWRSDPYGRVRESVSESWRLAVLRYGTKESFIEESFKVDFDLARSWLLARMKDDPSTYLLPHPRKTDGTFIVALQVQNANSRASLLSELAELASQQYHYEHTNQGWATLIVGDSRELQRQLLKDDRLRDCHLAPLRRYVSDENHIDLDAIWEQFALLAFGEGYTAEQIFTATLPNAYSSSGSESALYSVWSDDFEKLLSHEEYVIQQVGELGHQWTKKERDKLAEEERLEATYGRS
;
A
#
# COMPACT_ATOMS: atom_id res chain seq x y z
N MET A 1 39.18 32.22 10.96
CA MET A 1 39.77 31.72 9.71
C MET A 1 39.78 32.83 8.67
N ARG A 2 40.91 33.09 8.01
CA ARG A 2 40.97 34.06 6.89
C ARG A 2 40.52 33.33 5.62
N GLN A 3 39.70 33.97 4.77
CA GLN A 3 39.32 33.41 3.47
C GLN A 3 40.58 33.23 2.62
N ASP A 4 40.55 32.25 1.72
CA ASP A 4 41.61 32.04 0.75
C ASP A 4 41.92 33.37 0.03
N PRO A 5 43.15 33.91 0.16
CA PRO A 5 43.49 35.22 -0.40
C PRO A 5 43.25 35.28 -1.91
N PHE A 6 43.39 34.16 -2.62
CA PHE A 6 43.22 34.08 -4.05
C PHE A 6 41.73 34.04 -4.43
N ILE A 7 40.86 33.30 -3.72
CA ILE A 7 39.41 33.35 -3.99
C ILE A 7 38.84 34.74 -3.72
N VAL A 8 39.31 35.44 -2.68
CA VAL A 8 38.89 36.82 -2.37
C VAL A 8 39.33 37.77 -3.48
N GLN A 9 40.53 37.59 -4.03
CA GLN A 9 40.99 38.36 -5.19
C GLN A 9 40.13 38.09 -6.43
N ILE A 10 39.74 36.83 -6.66
CA ILE A 10 38.87 36.43 -7.78
C ILE A 10 37.48 37.06 -7.62
N GLU A 11 36.84 36.92 -6.47
CA GLU A 11 35.52 37.51 -6.19
C GLU A 11 35.55 39.05 -6.28
N SER A 12 36.60 39.68 -5.74
CA SER A 12 36.81 41.13 -5.88
C SER A 12 37.00 41.54 -7.34
N GLY A 13 37.75 40.75 -8.11
CA GLY A 13 37.94 40.93 -9.54
C GLY A 13 36.64 40.84 -10.32
N LEU A 14 35.81 39.82 -10.04
CA LEU A 14 34.51 39.61 -10.69
C LEU A 14 33.51 40.76 -10.44
N ASN A 15 33.67 41.48 -9.32
CA ASN A 15 32.83 42.64 -8.99
C ASN A 15 33.24 43.93 -9.71
N ARG A 16 34.46 44.01 -10.25
CA ARG A 16 34.94 45.16 -11.04
C ARG A 16 34.26 45.19 -12.41
N PRO A 17 34.32 46.32 -13.14
CA PRO A 17 33.89 46.35 -14.53
C PRO A 17 34.69 45.34 -15.36
N LEU A 18 34.01 44.30 -15.86
CA LEU A 18 34.57 43.29 -16.75
C LEU A 18 34.19 43.61 -18.19
N ALA A 19 35.07 43.33 -19.15
CA ALA A 19 34.71 43.32 -20.56
C ALA A 19 33.70 42.19 -20.80
N ALA A 20 32.50 42.53 -21.27
CA ALA A 20 31.39 41.57 -21.45
C ALA A 20 31.80 40.41 -22.38
N GLU A 21 32.38 40.73 -23.54
CA GLU A 21 32.86 39.73 -24.51
C GLU A 21 33.92 38.78 -23.91
N LEU A 22 34.80 39.31 -23.05
CA LEU A 22 35.84 38.50 -22.41
C LEU A 22 35.25 37.59 -21.32
N PHE A 23 34.25 38.08 -20.60
CA PHE A 23 33.52 37.29 -19.62
C PHE A 23 32.65 36.20 -20.27
N GLU A 24 32.03 36.48 -21.41
CA GLU A 24 31.31 35.50 -22.23
C GLU A 24 32.23 34.37 -22.69
N GLN A 25 33.42 34.69 -23.22
CA GLN A 25 34.41 33.69 -23.61
C GLN A 25 34.89 32.86 -22.43
N CYS A 26 35.16 33.51 -21.30
CA CYS A 26 35.56 32.85 -20.06
C CYS A 26 34.47 31.90 -19.56
N ALA A 27 33.22 32.37 -19.47
CA ALA A 27 32.09 31.56 -19.04
C ALA A 27 31.87 30.38 -19.99
N ALA A 28 31.93 30.59 -21.30
CA ALA A 28 31.79 29.51 -22.27
C ALA A 28 32.89 28.45 -22.12
N ASP A 29 34.14 28.85 -21.88
CA ASP A 29 35.25 27.93 -21.75
C ASP A 29 35.25 27.18 -20.41
N LEU A 30 35.01 27.87 -19.30
CA LEU A 30 34.89 27.25 -17.99
C LEU A 30 33.73 26.24 -17.93
N LEU A 31 32.60 26.58 -18.54
CA LEU A 31 31.41 25.74 -18.50
C LEU A 31 31.48 24.52 -19.42
N ARG A 32 32.47 24.41 -20.32
CA ARG A 32 32.69 23.19 -21.12
C ARG A 32 32.99 21.95 -20.27
N ALA A 33 33.57 22.13 -19.09
CA ALA A 33 33.78 21.03 -18.14
C ALA A 33 32.44 20.40 -17.72
N ASN A 34 31.38 21.20 -17.62
CA ASN A 34 30.03 20.78 -17.28
C ASN A 34 29.19 20.44 -18.52
N PHE A 35 29.44 21.14 -19.63
CA PHE A 35 28.75 20.98 -20.92
C PHE A 35 29.77 20.77 -22.04
N PRO A 36 30.29 19.54 -22.25
CA PRO A 36 31.38 19.29 -23.20
C PRO A 36 31.06 19.66 -24.66
N THR A 37 29.78 19.77 -25.00
CA THR A 37 29.26 20.15 -26.31
C THR A 37 29.02 21.65 -26.47
N LEU A 38 29.37 22.46 -25.46
CA LEU A 38 29.20 23.91 -25.48
C LEU A 38 30.15 24.55 -26.49
N VAL A 39 29.56 25.20 -27.49
CA VAL A 39 30.25 25.99 -28.50
C VAL A 39 29.92 27.48 -28.29
N PRO A 40 30.92 28.37 -28.12
CA PRO A 40 30.66 29.80 -28.00
C PRO A 40 30.13 30.36 -29.33
N VAL A 41 29.14 31.26 -29.27
CA VAL A 41 28.61 31.97 -30.44
C VAL A 41 29.29 33.34 -30.49
N ARG A 42 30.07 33.62 -31.54
CA ARG A 42 30.87 34.85 -31.67
C ARG A 42 30.37 35.72 -32.83
N GLY A 43 30.14 37.00 -32.55
CA GLY A 43 29.94 38.04 -33.57
C GLY A 43 28.48 38.21 -34.03
N GLY A 44 28.11 39.48 -34.24
CA GLY A 44 26.74 40.00 -34.34
C GLY A 44 25.73 39.20 -35.17
N ASN A 45 24.49 39.23 -34.65
CA ASN A 45 23.33 38.34 -34.86
C ASN A 45 23.30 37.10 -33.97
N ASP A 46 23.95 37.17 -32.81
CA ASP A 46 23.69 36.31 -31.65
C ASP A 46 22.20 36.35 -31.32
N TYR A 47 21.53 35.21 -31.53
CA TYR A 47 20.08 34.96 -31.44
C TYR A 47 19.53 35.11 -30.00
N GLY A 48 20.10 36.03 -29.21
CA GLY A 48 19.83 36.24 -27.79
C GLY A 48 20.62 35.33 -26.86
N PHE A 49 21.75 34.75 -27.29
CA PHE A 49 22.56 33.86 -26.45
C PHE A 49 24.03 33.82 -26.86
N ASP A 50 24.89 33.52 -25.89
CA ASP A 50 26.35 33.67 -25.96
C ASP A 50 27.07 32.32 -26.21
N GLY A 51 26.33 31.21 -26.09
CA GLY A 51 26.82 29.87 -26.40
C GLY A 51 25.70 28.87 -26.72
N ALA A 52 26.03 27.85 -27.51
CA ALA A 52 25.12 26.80 -27.94
C ALA A 52 25.53 25.47 -27.32
N ILE A 53 24.61 24.81 -26.59
CA ILE A 53 24.86 23.53 -25.92
C ILE A 53 24.06 22.41 -26.61
N ALA A 54 24.75 21.43 -27.19
CA ALA A 54 24.10 20.28 -27.82
C ALA A 54 23.91 19.11 -26.84
N ASP A 55 22.68 18.59 -26.71
CA ASP A 55 22.37 17.43 -25.86
C ASP A 55 22.00 16.17 -26.65
N ASN A 56 22.17 16.21 -27.98
CA ASN A 56 21.73 15.19 -28.95
C ASN A 56 20.20 14.96 -28.97
N ALA A 57 19.41 15.92 -28.47
CA ALA A 57 17.94 15.86 -28.50
C ALA A 57 17.32 16.90 -29.46
N GLY A 58 18.10 17.41 -30.43
CA GLY A 58 17.67 18.39 -31.43
C GLY A 58 18.65 19.56 -31.56
N GLU A 59 18.12 20.75 -31.86
CA GLU A 59 18.89 22.00 -31.87
C GLU A 59 19.54 22.28 -30.51
N ALA A 60 20.71 22.93 -30.53
CA ALA A 60 21.40 23.33 -29.31
C ALA A 60 20.58 24.35 -28.51
N PHE A 61 20.62 24.24 -27.18
CA PHE A 61 19.95 25.20 -26.30
C PHE A 61 20.90 26.32 -25.83
N PRO A 62 20.39 27.52 -25.54
CA PRO A 62 21.20 28.70 -25.28
C PRO A 62 21.89 28.72 -23.91
N LEU A 63 23.14 29.18 -23.89
CA LEU A 63 23.84 29.75 -22.75
C LEU A 63 23.68 31.27 -22.77
N ILE A 64 23.19 31.86 -21.68
CA ILE A 64 23.02 33.30 -21.50
C ILE A 64 23.97 33.77 -20.41
N VAL A 65 24.87 34.69 -20.75
CA VAL A 65 25.91 35.22 -19.88
C VAL A 65 25.65 36.71 -19.64
N THR A 66 25.88 37.19 -18.42
CA THR A 66 25.77 38.62 -18.15
C THR A 66 26.64 39.13 -17.01
N THR A 67 27.23 40.31 -17.17
CA THR A 67 27.96 41.05 -16.12
C THR A 67 27.11 42.17 -15.49
N ALA A 68 25.89 42.40 -15.99
CA ALA A 68 25.04 43.52 -15.57
C ALA A 68 24.32 43.26 -14.23
N GLN A 69 23.91 44.33 -13.55
CA GLN A 69 23.19 44.22 -12.27
C GLN A 69 21.74 43.71 -12.45
N GLN A 70 21.10 43.98 -13.58
CA GLN A 70 19.71 43.58 -13.87
C GLN A 70 19.63 42.20 -14.55
N ALA A 71 19.97 41.14 -13.81
CA ALA A 71 20.00 39.77 -14.32
C ALA A 71 18.65 39.28 -14.92
N ILE A 72 17.52 39.62 -14.29
CA ILE A 72 16.18 39.19 -14.74
C ILE A 72 15.78 39.87 -16.06
N GLU A 73 16.10 41.15 -16.22
CA GLU A 73 15.80 41.90 -17.45
C GLU A 73 16.63 41.36 -18.62
N ASN A 74 17.91 41.07 -18.39
CA ASN A 74 18.78 40.47 -19.39
C ASN A 74 18.33 39.05 -19.78
N LEU A 75 17.98 38.20 -18.80
CA LEU A 75 17.40 36.90 -19.08
C LEU A 75 16.12 37.04 -19.92
N THR A 76 15.21 37.93 -19.51
CA THR A 76 13.94 38.15 -20.22
C THR A 76 14.16 38.61 -21.66
N ARG A 77 15.07 39.56 -21.89
CA ARG A 77 15.39 40.07 -23.22
C ARG A 77 15.96 38.97 -24.12
N ASN A 78 16.88 38.16 -23.60
CA ASN A 78 17.51 37.09 -24.34
C ASN A 78 16.55 35.93 -24.68
N LEU A 79 15.70 35.52 -23.73
CA LEU A 79 14.66 34.50 -23.99
C LEU A 79 13.60 34.97 -25.00
N LYS A 80 13.20 36.25 -24.96
CA LYS A 80 12.28 36.83 -25.96
C LYS A 80 12.90 36.82 -27.35
N ARG A 81 14.15 37.31 -27.47
CA ARG A 81 14.88 37.34 -28.73
C ARG A 81 15.07 35.94 -29.33
N TYR A 82 15.38 34.94 -28.50
CA TYR A 82 15.48 33.55 -28.94
C TYR A 82 14.17 33.01 -29.52
N LYS A 83 13.03 33.35 -28.91
CA LYS A 83 11.71 32.99 -29.45
C LYS A 83 11.38 33.73 -30.75
N GLU A 84 11.63 35.02 -30.80
CA GLU A 84 11.36 35.87 -31.97
C GLU A 84 12.15 35.40 -33.20
N GLN A 85 13.35 34.84 -32.98
CA GLN A 85 14.19 34.30 -34.05
C GLN A 85 13.94 32.81 -34.34
N GLY A 86 12.81 32.25 -33.87
CA GLY A 86 12.37 30.91 -34.25
C GLY A 86 13.00 29.76 -33.45
N GLY A 87 13.74 30.04 -32.38
CA GLY A 87 14.38 29.02 -31.57
C GLY A 87 13.35 28.05 -30.97
N THR A 88 13.52 26.76 -31.25
CA THR A 88 12.53 25.72 -30.89
C THR A 88 12.73 25.19 -29.47
N ARG A 89 13.94 25.28 -28.92
CA ARG A 89 14.29 24.72 -27.62
C ARG A 89 13.69 25.54 -26.48
N ARG A 90 13.38 24.86 -25.39
CA ARG A 90 12.77 25.44 -24.17
C ARG A 90 13.61 25.18 -22.91
N LYS A 91 14.93 25.09 -23.11
CA LYS A 91 15.95 24.98 -22.06
C LYS A 91 16.93 26.13 -22.20
N ALA A 92 17.54 26.59 -21.11
CA ALA A 92 18.64 27.56 -21.15
C ALA A 92 19.58 27.40 -19.94
N VAL A 93 20.83 27.81 -20.08
CA VAL A 93 21.78 27.96 -18.94
C VAL A 93 22.03 29.44 -18.73
N PHE A 94 22.09 29.88 -17.48
CA PHE A 94 22.34 31.29 -17.15
C PHE A 94 23.63 31.41 -16.34
N ALA A 95 24.51 32.34 -16.73
CA ALA A 95 25.76 32.62 -16.04
C ALA A 95 25.92 34.12 -15.78
N THR A 96 26.43 34.50 -14.61
CA THR A 96 26.67 35.90 -14.27
C THR A 96 27.86 36.11 -13.35
N SER A 97 28.56 37.24 -13.51
CA SER A 97 29.63 37.66 -12.60
C SER A 97 29.11 38.25 -11.28
N ARG A 98 27.78 38.38 -11.12
CA ARG A 98 27.14 39.01 -9.96
C ARG A 98 26.64 37.97 -8.97
N LYS A 99 26.75 38.29 -7.68
CA LYS A 99 26.18 37.47 -6.60
C LYS A 99 24.65 37.48 -6.67
N LEU A 100 24.03 36.32 -6.57
CA LEU A 100 22.57 36.18 -6.57
C LEU A 100 22.09 35.71 -5.20
N THR A 101 21.00 36.30 -4.69
CA THR A 101 20.32 35.78 -3.51
C THR A 101 19.40 34.61 -3.90
N PRO A 102 19.05 33.69 -2.97
CA PRO A 102 18.13 32.58 -3.26
C PRO A 102 16.81 33.05 -3.89
N ARG A 103 16.22 34.13 -3.35
CA ARG A 103 15.01 34.76 -3.89
C ARG A 103 15.19 35.26 -5.34
N ARG A 104 16.37 35.76 -5.70
CA ARG A 104 16.66 36.20 -7.08
C ARG A 104 16.84 35.02 -8.03
N ARG A 105 17.46 33.91 -7.58
CA ARG A 105 17.55 32.65 -8.34
C ARG A 105 16.15 32.10 -8.62
N GLU A 106 15.30 32.05 -7.60
CA GLU A 106 13.91 31.59 -7.75
C GLU A 106 13.13 32.48 -8.72
N ASN A 107 13.27 33.81 -8.61
CA ASN A 107 12.66 34.75 -9.54
C ASN A 107 13.15 34.55 -10.99
N LEU A 108 14.43 34.24 -11.21
CA LEU A 108 14.95 33.91 -12.55
C LEU A 108 14.31 32.63 -13.10
N SER A 109 14.23 31.58 -12.29
CA SER A 109 13.60 30.31 -12.68
C SER A 109 12.10 30.45 -12.92
N LYS A 110 11.39 31.24 -12.09
CA LYS A 110 9.98 31.57 -12.29
C LYS A 110 9.78 32.37 -13.57
N ARG A 111 10.62 33.37 -13.81
CA ARG A 111 10.55 34.20 -15.02
C ARG A 111 10.81 33.38 -16.28
N ALA A 112 11.78 32.48 -16.27
CA ALA A 112 12.01 31.56 -17.40
C ALA A 112 10.77 30.69 -17.68
N ARG A 113 10.14 30.14 -16.63
CA ARG A 113 8.90 29.34 -16.74
C ARG A 113 7.73 30.15 -17.31
N GLU A 114 7.59 31.43 -16.95
CA GLU A 114 6.58 32.32 -17.56
C GLU A 114 6.77 32.48 -19.08
N PHE A 115 8.02 32.38 -19.56
CA PHE A 115 8.33 32.33 -20.99
C PHE A 115 8.39 30.90 -21.55
N GLY A 116 7.98 29.89 -20.80
CA GLY A 116 7.98 28.49 -21.22
C GLY A 116 9.38 27.88 -21.34
N PHE A 117 10.39 28.44 -20.67
CA PHE A 117 11.74 27.86 -20.60
C PHE A 117 12.02 27.24 -19.23
N THR A 118 12.85 26.22 -19.22
CA THR A 118 13.48 25.68 -18.01
C THR A 118 14.92 26.14 -17.94
N LEU A 119 15.31 26.83 -16.86
CA LEU A 119 16.73 27.07 -16.58
C LEU A 119 17.36 25.78 -16.09
N VAL A 120 18.24 25.20 -16.90
CA VAL A 120 18.96 23.96 -16.58
C VAL A 120 19.92 24.18 -15.42
N GLN A 121 20.61 25.33 -15.41
CA GLN A 121 21.50 25.71 -14.32
C GLN A 121 21.73 27.23 -14.26
N ILE A 122 21.97 27.74 -13.04
CA ILE A 122 22.34 29.14 -12.76
C ILE A 122 23.73 29.21 -12.13
N TYR A 123 24.70 29.74 -12.87
CA TYR A 123 26.06 30.01 -12.39
C TYR A 123 26.19 31.49 -12.00
N ASP A 124 26.13 31.79 -10.71
CA ASP A 124 26.34 33.14 -10.18
C ASP A 124 27.82 33.40 -9.85
N GLN A 125 28.11 34.56 -9.25
CA GLN A 125 29.48 34.96 -8.92
C GLN A 125 30.26 33.87 -8.17
N ASP A 126 29.66 33.26 -7.15
CA ASP A 126 30.34 32.27 -6.32
C ASP A 126 30.67 31.01 -7.14
N ALA A 127 29.73 30.55 -7.99
CA ALA A 127 29.98 29.43 -8.89
C ALA A 127 31.09 29.73 -9.93
N ILE A 128 31.09 30.94 -10.51
CA ILE A 128 32.12 31.35 -11.48
C ILE A 128 33.48 31.54 -10.80
N ALA A 129 33.51 32.08 -9.58
CA ALA A 129 34.74 32.24 -8.80
C ALA A 129 35.40 30.87 -8.54
N ASN A 130 34.61 29.86 -8.18
CA ASN A 130 35.09 28.49 -7.98
C ASN A 130 35.65 27.86 -9.26
N LEU A 131 35.02 28.10 -10.42
CA LEU A 131 35.53 27.63 -11.71
C LEU A 131 36.83 28.35 -12.11
N LEU A 132 36.91 29.65 -11.87
CA LEU A 132 38.12 30.45 -12.13
C LEU A 132 39.28 30.06 -11.23
N TYR A 133 39.01 29.66 -9.99
CA TYR A 133 40.04 29.25 -9.03
C TYR A 133 40.94 28.13 -9.58
N GLY A 134 40.38 27.22 -10.38
CA GLY A 134 41.12 26.15 -11.06
C GLY A 134 41.70 26.52 -12.43
N SER A 135 41.56 27.77 -12.89
CA SER A 135 41.93 28.20 -14.25
C SER A 135 42.92 29.38 -14.23
N PRO A 136 44.24 29.12 -14.10
CA PRO A 136 45.27 30.16 -14.02
C PRO A 136 45.30 31.08 -15.24
N HIS A 137 44.98 30.53 -16.42
CA HIS A 137 44.89 31.27 -17.66
C HIS A 137 43.79 32.34 -17.60
N TRP A 138 42.56 31.95 -17.23
CA TRP A 138 41.44 32.88 -17.14
C TRP A 138 41.55 33.85 -15.96
N CYS A 139 42.13 33.43 -14.83
CA CYS A 139 42.45 34.36 -13.74
C CYS A 139 43.38 35.49 -14.20
N LYS A 140 44.37 35.19 -15.05
CA LYS A 140 45.28 36.19 -15.61
C LYS A 140 44.60 37.04 -16.68
N GLU A 141 43.86 36.43 -17.58
CA GLU A 141 43.29 37.11 -18.75
C GLU A 141 42.05 37.93 -18.41
N LEU A 142 41.10 37.38 -17.63
CA LEU A 142 39.87 38.07 -17.25
C LEU A 142 40.09 39.04 -16.07
N LEU A 143 40.89 38.64 -15.07
CA LEU A 143 40.99 39.36 -13.80
C LEU A 143 42.37 40.00 -13.54
N GLY A 144 43.38 39.75 -14.38
CA GLY A 144 44.74 40.25 -14.18
C GLY A 144 45.49 39.59 -13.01
N LEU A 145 45.02 38.44 -12.52
CA LEU A 145 45.57 37.75 -11.35
C LEU A 145 46.59 36.69 -11.78
N SER A 146 47.78 36.70 -11.16
CA SER A 146 48.87 35.75 -11.43
C SER A 146 49.14 34.77 -10.28
N GLY A 147 48.25 34.73 -9.28
CA GLY A 147 48.38 33.84 -8.12
C GLY A 147 48.22 32.36 -8.49
N SER A 148 48.88 31.50 -7.71
CA SER A 148 48.64 30.05 -7.71
C SER A 148 47.49 29.73 -6.75
N PRO A 149 46.68 28.70 -7.01
CA PRO A 149 45.72 28.20 -6.02
C PRO A 149 46.44 27.89 -4.70
N SER A 150 45.82 28.23 -3.57
CA SER A 150 46.41 27.93 -2.27
C SER A 150 46.46 26.43 -2.04
N ALA A 151 47.46 25.95 -1.30
CA ALA A 151 47.58 24.54 -0.94
C ALA A 151 46.43 24.04 -0.04
N LEU A 152 45.73 24.98 0.61
CA LEU A 152 44.47 24.74 1.30
C LEU A 152 43.34 25.48 0.58
N SER A 153 42.32 24.75 0.16
CA SER A 153 41.18 25.32 -0.54
C SER A 153 39.89 24.98 0.19
N HIS A 154 38.90 25.85 0.00
CA HIS A 154 37.56 25.61 0.49
C HIS A 154 36.75 24.70 -0.47
N VAL A 155 37.29 24.45 -1.67
CA VAL A 155 36.71 23.56 -2.68
C VAL A 155 37.54 22.26 -2.74
N PRO A 156 36.93 21.07 -2.61
CA PRO A 156 37.65 19.81 -2.72
C PRO A 156 38.14 19.55 -4.15
N LYS A 157 39.21 18.76 -4.29
CA LYS A 157 39.61 18.15 -5.56
C LYS A 157 38.62 17.04 -5.93
N THR A 158 37.54 17.37 -6.62
CA THR A 158 36.56 16.37 -7.10
C THR A 158 36.23 16.54 -8.57
N ALA A 159 36.06 15.42 -9.27
CA ALA A 159 35.59 15.38 -10.65
C ALA A 159 34.06 15.57 -10.77
N ARG A 160 33.32 15.50 -9.64
CA ARG A 160 31.87 15.71 -9.61
C ARG A 160 31.58 17.19 -9.33
N PRO A 161 30.69 17.85 -10.10
CA PRO A 161 30.35 19.24 -9.85
C PRO A 161 29.68 19.38 -8.48
N LEU A 162 30.23 20.26 -7.65
CA LEU A 162 29.61 20.70 -6.41
C LEU A 162 28.48 21.66 -6.78
N ILE A 163 27.30 21.43 -6.22
CA ILE A 163 26.14 22.27 -6.48
C ILE A 163 26.03 23.25 -5.30
N PRO A 164 26.33 24.55 -5.49
CA PRO A 164 26.25 25.54 -4.42
C PRO A 164 24.82 25.67 -3.88
N ASP A 165 24.68 26.04 -2.60
CA ASP A 165 23.41 26.40 -1.93
C ASP A 165 22.33 25.32 -1.79
N ARG A 166 22.69 24.03 -1.79
CA ARG A 166 21.74 22.95 -1.46
C ARG A 166 21.79 22.59 0.02
N GLN A 167 20.62 22.34 0.60
CA GLN A 167 20.50 21.96 2.00
C GLN A 167 21.00 20.53 2.20
N LEU A 168 21.82 20.32 3.23
CA LEU A 168 22.27 19.01 3.65
C LEU A 168 21.07 18.16 4.11
N ILE A 169 20.77 17.05 3.42
CA ILE A 169 19.65 16.16 3.74
C ILE A 169 20.14 14.95 4.55
N GLY A 170 19.47 14.66 5.67
CA GLY A 170 19.66 13.43 6.45
C GLY A 170 21.06 13.24 7.05
N ARG A 171 21.76 14.34 7.35
CA ARG A 171 23.12 14.34 7.94
C ARG A 171 23.29 15.34 9.08
N ASP A 172 22.19 15.79 9.69
CA ASP A 172 22.20 16.82 10.75
C ASP A 172 23.02 16.36 11.97
N VAL A 173 22.88 15.08 12.35
CA VAL A 173 23.58 14.48 13.48
C VAL A 173 25.10 14.43 13.23
N GLU A 174 25.52 13.98 12.05
CA GLU A 174 26.94 13.91 11.71
C GLU A 174 27.55 15.30 11.52
N PHE A 175 26.77 16.26 11.00
CA PHE A 175 27.19 17.64 10.86
C PHE A 175 27.42 18.29 12.22
N GLU A 176 26.49 18.13 13.16
CA GLU A 176 26.64 18.65 14.52
C GLU A 176 27.77 17.95 15.28
N TRP A 177 27.97 16.65 15.08
CA TRP A 177 29.11 15.93 15.65
C TRP A 177 30.46 16.46 15.13
N LEU A 178 30.57 16.76 13.83
CA LEU A 178 31.78 17.37 13.26
C LEU A 178 32.04 18.76 13.84
N ARG A 179 30.99 19.50 14.21
CA ARG A 179 31.09 20.84 14.79
C ARG A 179 31.46 20.82 16.28
N SER A 180 30.85 19.93 17.05
CA SER A 180 30.94 19.89 18.52
C SER A 180 32.11 19.06 19.06
N THR A 181 32.58 18.07 18.31
CA THR A 181 33.66 17.17 18.77
C THR A 181 35.01 17.85 18.67
N GLU A 182 35.88 17.68 19.67
CA GLU A 182 37.26 18.20 19.65
C GLU A 182 38.28 17.15 19.18
N GLY A 183 39.41 17.62 18.65
CA GLY A 183 40.51 16.77 18.20
C GLY A 183 40.37 16.28 16.75
N ASP A 184 41.25 15.36 16.37
CA ASP A 184 41.29 14.74 15.04
C ASP A 184 40.12 13.77 14.86
N LYS A 185 39.54 13.75 13.67
CA LYS A 185 38.27 13.05 13.38
C LYS A 185 38.38 12.20 12.13
N LEU A 186 37.65 11.09 12.13
CA LEU A 186 37.53 10.17 11.01
C LEU A 186 36.07 10.04 10.58
N ILE A 187 35.79 10.29 9.30
CA ILE A 187 34.51 10.00 8.67
C ILE A 187 34.69 8.79 7.77
N VAL A 188 33.91 7.74 8.02
CA VAL A 188 33.95 6.49 7.26
C VAL A 188 32.65 6.35 6.48
N GLY A 189 32.69 5.91 5.22
CA GLY A 189 31.46 5.61 4.50
C GLY A 189 31.69 5.18 3.06
N GLN A 190 30.69 4.53 2.47
CA GLN A 190 30.77 4.05 1.10
C GLN A 190 30.96 5.21 0.08
N PRO A 191 31.54 4.97 -1.10
CA PRO A 191 31.55 5.95 -2.17
C PRO A 191 30.13 6.45 -2.48
N GLY A 192 29.96 7.77 -2.60
CA GLY A 192 28.65 8.38 -2.80
C GLY A 192 27.77 8.55 -1.55
N SER A 193 28.23 8.20 -0.35
CA SER A 193 27.48 8.39 0.91
C SER A 193 27.36 9.85 1.39
N GLY A 194 28.10 10.78 0.78
CA GLY A 194 28.06 12.21 1.07
C GLY A 194 29.25 12.78 1.86
N LYS A 195 30.35 12.03 2.07
CA LYS A 195 31.55 12.46 2.81
C LYS A 195 32.12 13.81 2.33
N THR A 196 32.44 13.92 1.04
CA THR A 196 32.96 15.16 0.45
C THR A 196 31.97 16.31 0.58
N TYR A 197 30.66 16.02 0.52
CA TYR A 197 29.61 17.04 0.56
C TYR A 197 29.43 17.63 1.97
N ILE A 198 29.41 16.79 3.01
CA ILE A 198 29.35 17.27 4.40
C ILE A 198 30.60 18.08 4.78
N LEU A 199 31.77 17.68 4.31
CA LEU A 199 33.02 18.43 4.49
C LEU A 199 33.01 19.76 3.72
N HIS A 200 32.44 19.78 2.52
CA HIS A 200 32.27 21.01 1.74
C HIS A 200 31.32 22.00 2.42
N GLU A 201 30.26 21.52 3.07
CA GLU A 201 29.36 22.37 3.86
C GLU A 201 30.03 22.91 5.13
N LEU A 202 30.89 22.13 5.79
CA LEU A 202 31.73 22.66 6.87
C LEU A 202 32.72 23.72 6.36
N ALA A 203 33.30 23.50 5.18
CA ALA A 203 34.16 24.49 4.55
C ALA A 203 33.37 25.78 4.31
N SER A 204 32.14 25.71 3.74
CA SER A 204 31.23 26.84 3.45
C SER A 204 30.92 27.72 4.66
N GLN A 205 30.87 27.09 5.84
CA GLN A 205 30.68 27.77 7.12
C GLN A 205 31.99 28.25 7.77
N LYS A 206 33.12 28.19 7.05
CA LYS A 206 34.48 28.58 7.47
C LYS A 206 35.00 27.77 8.66
N LEU A 207 34.61 26.49 8.75
CA LEU A 207 35.01 25.57 9.81
C LEU A 207 36.20 24.67 9.42
N GLY A 208 36.61 24.66 8.15
CA GLY A 208 37.85 24.00 7.71
C GLY A 208 38.19 24.19 6.23
N LEU A 209 39.29 23.58 5.79
CA LEU A 209 39.80 23.65 4.40
C LEU A 209 40.31 22.29 3.93
N PHE A 210 40.08 21.96 2.66
CA PHE A 210 40.66 20.82 1.97
C PHE A 210 42.13 21.03 1.64
N VAL A 211 42.92 19.97 1.82
CA VAL A 211 44.28 19.90 1.28
C VAL A 211 44.21 19.57 -0.20
N VAL A 212 44.74 20.47 -1.04
CA VAL A 212 44.72 20.33 -2.50
C VAL A 212 46.12 20.33 -3.11
N SER A 213 47.17 20.23 -2.31
CA SER A 213 48.56 20.11 -2.74
C SER A 213 49.25 18.97 -2.01
N GLU A 214 50.26 18.38 -2.62
CA GLU A 214 51.18 17.43 -1.98
C GLU A 214 52.45 18.12 -1.47
N ASP A 215 52.69 19.38 -1.85
CA ASP A 215 53.86 20.15 -1.42
C ASP A 215 53.71 20.61 0.03
N GLN A 216 54.45 19.95 0.92
CA GLN A 216 54.51 20.26 2.35
C GLN A 216 54.83 21.74 2.65
N THR A 217 55.69 22.38 1.86
CA THR A 217 56.09 23.78 2.09
C THR A 217 54.92 24.70 1.78
N ALA A 218 54.22 24.46 0.68
CA ALA A 218 53.03 25.19 0.30
C ALA A 218 51.90 25.00 1.32
N ILE A 219 51.68 23.76 1.79
CA ILE A 219 50.69 23.46 2.84
C ILE A 219 51.03 24.20 4.14
N ALA A 220 52.29 24.16 4.59
CA ALA A 220 52.73 24.84 5.80
C ALA A 220 52.51 26.36 5.74
N ASN A 221 52.80 26.97 4.58
CA ASN A 221 52.57 28.39 4.35
C ASN A 221 51.08 28.72 4.36
N ALA A 222 50.24 27.92 3.70
CA ALA A 222 48.79 28.09 3.69
C ALA A 222 48.19 27.96 5.10
N ILE A 223 48.65 27.01 5.92
CA ILE A 223 48.20 26.87 7.33
C ILE A 223 48.52 28.15 8.12
N ARG A 224 49.74 28.69 8.00
CA ARG A 224 50.14 29.93 8.72
C ARG A 224 49.31 31.14 8.30
N GLU A 225 49.05 31.26 7.00
CA GLU A 225 48.34 32.40 6.42
C GLU A 225 46.84 32.37 6.73
N GLN A 226 46.19 31.22 6.48
CA GLN A 226 44.74 31.08 6.55
C GLN A 226 44.24 30.74 7.98
N LYS A 227 45.11 30.14 8.81
CA LYS A 227 44.83 29.70 10.19
C LYS A 227 43.50 28.91 10.27
N PRO A 228 43.43 27.74 9.62
CA PRO A 228 42.22 26.92 9.61
C PRO A 228 41.92 26.33 10.99
N LEU A 229 40.64 26.15 11.32
CA LEU A 229 40.22 25.40 12.51
C LEU A 229 40.38 23.89 12.30
N ALA A 230 40.09 23.44 11.08
CA ALA A 230 40.24 22.06 10.64
C ALA A 230 40.85 21.99 9.24
N VAL A 231 41.62 20.93 8.99
CA VAL A 231 42.20 20.59 7.69
C VAL A 231 41.62 19.26 7.24
N PHE A 232 41.04 19.24 6.04
CA PHE A 232 40.31 18.10 5.48
C PHE A 232 41.18 17.32 4.52
N VAL A 233 41.27 16.01 4.75
CA VAL A 233 41.90 15.04 3.84
C VAL A 233 40.79 14.15 3.29
N ASP A 234 40.35 14.44 2.08
CA ASP A 234 39.35 13.62 1.38
C ASP A 234 40.03 12.40 0.75
N ASP A 235 39.32 11.27 0.68
CA ASP A 235 39.85 9.96 0.24
C ASP A 235 41.21 9.58 0.89
N ALA A 236 41.30 9.75 2.20
CA ALA A 236 42.50 9.57 3.01
C ALA A 236 43.16 8.18 2.93
N GLY A 237 42.43 7.14 2.50
CA GLY A 237 42.97 5.80 2.28
C GLY A 237 44.12 5.77 1.27
N GLY A 238 44.06 6.62 0.24
CA GLY A 238 45.15 6.78 -0.73
C GLY A 238 46.29 7.71 -0.27
N GLU A 239 46.05 8.51 0.77
CA GLU A 239 46.89 9.66 1.15
C GLU A 239 47.44 9.52 2.58
N LEU A 240 47.72 8.30 3.04
CA LEU A 240 48.22 8.04 4.41
C LEU A 240 49.48 8.84 4.76
N LYS A 241 50.37 9.06 3.77
CA LYS A 241 51.58 9.89 3.94
C LYS A 241 51.23 11.35 4.23
N LEU A 242 50.18 11.87 3.62
CA LEU A 242 49.72 13.25 3.83
C LEU A 242 49.25 13.48 5.27
N ILE A 243 48.52 12.52 5.85
CA ILE A 243 48.10 12.58 7.25
C ILE A 243 49.30 12.66 8.19
N ALA A 244 50.29 11.77 8.01
CA ALA A 244 51.51 11.77 8.80
C ALA A 244 52.26 13.11 8.69
N ASN A 245 52.33 13.67 7.48
CA ASN A 245 52.95 14.97 7.22
C ASN A 245 52.20 16.12 7.90
N LEU A 246 50.87 16.11 7.90
CA LEU A 246 50.06 17.13 8.58
C LEU A 246 50.24 17.09 10.10
N LYS A 247 50.32 15.89 10.70
CA LYS A 247 50.63 15.73 12.13
C LYS A 247 52.00 16.31 12.47
N TYR A 248 53.01 16.01 11.65
CA TYR A 248 54.36 16.57 11.79
C TYR A 248 54.38 18.09 11.59
N LEU A 249 53.67 18.62 10.59
CA LEU A 249 53.58 20.07 10.36
C LEU A 249 52.93 20.78 11.54
N ARG A 250 51.84 20.22 12.08
CA ARG A 250 51.12 20.77 13.24
C ARG A 250 52.05 21.00 14.44
N SER A 251 52.92 20.03 14.75
CA SER A 251 53.92 20.18 15.81
C SER A 251 55.07 21.12 15.44
N THR A 252 55.57 21.03 14.20
CA THR A 252 56.77 21.75 13.77
C THR A 252 56.54 23.25 13.61
N ILE A 253 55.36 23.66 13.13
CA ILE A 253 55.01 25.07 12.94
C ILE A 253 54.20 25.66 14.10
N ASN A 254 53.99 24.87 15.17
CA ASN A 254 53.18 25.21 16.34
C ASN A 254 51.80 25.79 15.96
N ALA A 255 51.09 25.10 15.07
CA ALA A 255 49.76 25.50 14.62
C ALA A 255 48.66 24.75 15.39
N HIS A 256 47.52 25.40 15.58
CA HIS A 256 46.36 24.82 16.26
C HIS A 256 45.25 24.54 15.24
N PHE A 257 45.18 23.31 14.75
CA PHE A 257 44.10 22.81 13.88
C PHE A 257 43.85 21.31 14.11
N SER A 258 42.61 20.88 13.84
CA SER A 258 42.22 19.46 13.79
C SER A 258 42.37 18.89 12.38
N ILE A 259 42.67 17.61 12.26
CA ILE A 259 42.66 16.88 10.98
C ILE A 259 41.33 16.12 10.91
N VAL A 260 40.55 16.36 9.85
CA VAL A 260 39.35 15.56 9.55
C VAL A 260 39.63 14.76 8.29
N ALA A 261 39.73 13.45 8.44
CA ALA A 261 39.94 12.55 7.31
C ALA A 261 38.62 11.88 6.91
N ALA A 262 38.38 11.77 5.62
CA ALA A 262 37.32 10.96 5.06
C ALA A 262 37.92 9.74 4.37
N CYS A 263 37.41 8.55 4.67
CA CYS A 263 37.86 7.31 4.02
C CYS A 263 36.71 6.33 3.78
N TRP A 264 37.03 5.22 3.12
CA TRP A 264 36.10 4.12 2.92
C TRP A 264 36.23 3.08 4.03
N PRO A 265 35.20 2.25 4.28
CA PRO A 265 35.25 1.24 5.34
C PRO A 265 36.43 0.27 5.25
N SER A 266 36.91 -0.05 4.04
CA SER A 266 38.09 -0.91 3.85
C SER A 266 39.40 -0.30 4.36
N ASP A 267 39.49 1.04 4.39
CA ASP A 267 40.71 1.77 4.73
C ASP A 267 40.67 2.30 6.18
N GLU A 268 39.54 2.14 6.86
CA GLU A 268 39.30 2.66 8.20
C GLU A 268 40.40 2.30 9.18
N ALA A 269 40.76 1.01 9.26
CA ALA A 269 41.79 0.54 10.19
C ALA A 269 43.15 1.24 9.97
N HIS A 270 43.54 1.43 8.70
CA HIS A 270 44.83 2.06 8.35
C HIS A 270 44.82 3.56 8.60
N VAL A 271 43.71 4.23 8.28
CA VAL A 271 43.55 5.68 8.49
C VAL A 271 43.43 6.00 9.98
N ALA A 272 42.65 5.22 10.72
CA ALA A 272 42.52 5.33 12.17
C ALA A 272 43.88 5.15 12.86
N GLN A 273 44.67 4.14 12.47
CA GLN A 273 46.01 3.95 13.04
C GLN A 273 46.92 5.16 12.84
N GLN A 274 46.81 5.88 11.71
CA GLN A 274 47.63 7.07 11.44
C GLN A 274 47.14 8.33 12.17
N LEU A 275 45.83 8.53 12.24
CA LEU A 275 45.24 9.65 12.97
C LEU A 275 45.37 9.50 14.48
N ASP A 276 45.30 8.26 14.98
CA ASP A 276 45.12 7.91 16.39
C ASP A 276 43.86 8.58 17.00
N PRO A 277 42.68 8.46 16.34
CA PRO A 277 41.45 9.02 16.88
C PRO A 277 41.00 8.17 18.08
N ARG A 278 40.45 8.82 19.12
CA ARG A 278 39.67 8.10 20.14
C ARG A 278 38.44 7.49 19.48
N ASP A 279 37.88 6.39 20.01
CA ASP A 279 36.67 5.76 19.42
C ASP A 279 35.51 6.75 19.22
N ALA A 280 35.33 7.71 20.13
CA ALA A 280 34.34 8.79 20.02
C ALA A 280 34.56 9.78 18.85
N ASN A 281 35.72 9.69 18.18
CA ASN A 281 36.15 10.57 17.09
C ASN A 281 36.09 9.89 15.70
N SER A 282 35.54 8.68 15.59
CA SER A 282 35.18 8.04 14.31
C SER A 282 33.67 8.04 14.13
N ARG A 283 33.18 8.29 12.90
CA ARG A 283 31.75 8.22 12.60
C ARG A 283 31.46 7.68 11.21
N HIS A 284 30.51 6.74 11.14
CA HIS A 284 30.10 6.09 9.90
C HIS A 284 28.92 6.82 9.24
N LEU A 285 29.06 7.13 7.95
CA LEU A 285 27.96 7.60 7.11
C LEU A 285 27.23 6.40 6.52
N HIS A 286 26.09 6.07 7.12
CA HIS A 286 25.18 5.05 6.61
C HIS A 286 24.40 5.57 5.39
N PRO A 287 23.83 4.68 4.55
CA PRO A 287 22.89 5.07 3.52
C PRO A 287 21.73 5.93 4.07
N LEU A 288 21.20 6.82 3.24
CA LEU A 288 20.00 7.61 3.51
C LEU A 288 18.73 6.76 3.34
N THR A 289 17.66 7.12 4.05
CA THR A 289 16.35 6.50 3.83
C THR A 289 15.80 6.86 2.44
N ARG A 290 14.84 6.08 1.97
CA ARG A 290 14.18 6.29 0.68
C ARG A 290 13.53 7.68 0.59
N ASP A 291 12.89 8.14 1.67
CA ASP A 291 12.28 9.48 1.74
C ASP A 291 13.36 10.59 1.64
N GLN A 292 14.48 10.43 2.33
CA GLN A 292 15.62 11.35 2.22
C GLN A 292 16.20 11.36 0.81
N ILE A 293 16.25 10.21 0.13
CA ILE A 293 16.68 10.15 -1.28
C ILE A 293 15.67 10.86 -2.20
N VAL A 294 14.36 10.75 -1.95
CA VAL A 294 13.34 11.54 -2.69
C VAL A 294 13.64 13.03 -2.57
N GLU A 295 13.95 13.52 -1.37
CA GLU A 295 14.32 14.92 -1.15
C GLU A 295 15.59 15.30 -1.90
N VAL A 296 16.62 14.45 -1.89
CA VAL A 296 17.87 14.65 -2.65
C VAL A 296 17.58 14.74 -4.16
N VAL A 297 16.70 13.89 -4.70
CA VAL A 297 16.30 13.91 -6.12
C VAL A 297 15.51 15.17 -6.47
N LYS A 298 14.57 15.60 -5.61
CA LYS A 298 13.82 16.85 -5.80
C LYS A 298 14.74 18.07 -5.76
N GLN A 299 15.68 18.13 -4.81
CA GLN A 299 16.71 19.17 -4.79
C GLN A 299 17.60 19.13 -6.03
N ALA A 300 17.79 17.95 -6.65
CA ALA A 300 18.48 17.80 -7.91
C ALA A 300 17.80 18.52 -9.09
N GLY A 301 16.53 18.94 -8.92
CA GLY A 301 15.71 19.60 -9.93
C GLY A 301 14.77 18.64 -10.66
N LEU A 302 14.65 17.39 -10.20
CA LEU A 302 13.77 16.38 -10.79
C LEU A 302 12.56 16.16 -9.88
N GLU A 303 11.46 16.84 -10.20
CA GLU A 303 10.23 16.81 -9.38
C GLU A 303 9.24 15.68 -9.74
N GLY A 304 9.36 15.05 -10.92
CA GLY A 304 8.44 13.96 -11.32
C GLY A 304 8.71 13.38 -12.70
N PRO A 305 7.92 12.39 -13.16
CA PRO A 305 6.78 11.75 -12.48
C PRO A 305 7.20 10.84 -11.30
N ASN A 306 6.27 10.48 -10.40
CA ASN A 306 6.57 9.69 -9.19
C ASN A 306 7.23 8.35 -9.51
N GLU A 307 6.85 7.72 -10.62
CA GLU A 307 7.42 6.46 -11.08
C GLU A 307 8.91 6.62 -11.43
N LEU A 308 9.29 7.74 -12.05
CA LEU A 308 10.69 8.05 -12.35
C LEU A 308 11.47 8.36 -11.08
N VAL A 309 10.88 9.10 -10.14
CA VAL A 309 11.52 9.40 -8.86
C VAL A 309 11.72 8.12 -8.06
N ARG A 310 10.70 7.26 -7.96
CA ARG A 310 10.78 5.93 -7.33
C ARG A 310 11.86 5.09 -7.96
N TYR A 311 11.91 5.04 -9.30
CA TYR A 311 12.96 4.33 -10.02
C TYR A 311 14.35 4.81 -9.62
N ILE A 312 14.58 6.13 -9.52
CA ILE A 312 15.87 6.67 -9.08
C ILE A 312 16.15 6.34 -7.62
N VAL A 313 15.14 6.39 -6.74
CA VAL A 313 15.27 6.01 -5.32
C VAL A 313 15.70 4.55 -5.21
N ASP A 314 15.04 3.65 -5.92
CA ASP A 314 15.36 2.22 -5.97
C ASP A 314 16.78 1.99 -6.48
N GLN A 315 17.18 2.69 -7.55
CA GLN A 315 18.52 2.57 -8.12
C GLN A 315 19.60 3.31 -7.31
N ALA A 316 19.24 4.23 -6.42
CA ALA A 316 20.21 4.94 -5.59
C ALA A 316 20.64 4.12 -4.38
N VAL A 317 19.79 3.20 -3.91
CA VAL A 317 20.09 2.29 -2.78
C VAL A 317 20.57 3.06 -1.53
N GLY A 318 19.94 4.20 -1.25
CA GLY A 318 20.30 5.09 -0.14
C GLY A 318 21.59 5.91 -0.35
N LEU A 319 22.23 5.87 -1.51
CA LEU A 319 23.44 6.65 -1.82
C LEU A 319 23.09 7.99 -2.48
N PRO A 320 23.19 9.14 -1.78
CA PRO A 320 22.84 10.45 -2.34
C PRO A 320 23.68 10.83 -3.56
N GLY A 321 24.96 10.45 -3.58
CA GLY A 321 25.84 10.70 -4.71
C GLY A 321 25.41 9.97 -5.98
N LEU A 322 24.78 8.80 -5.85
CA LEU A 322 24.23 8.05 -6.98
C LEU A 322 22.88 8.62 -7.43
N ALA A 323 22.02 8.98 -6.48
CA ALA A 323 20.75 9.67 -6.75
C ALA A 323 20.95 10.95 -7.56
N ILE A 324 21.91 11.81 -7.16
CA ILE A 324 22.26 13.04 -7.89
C ILE A 324 22.79 12.72 -9.28
N THR A 325 23.67 11.73 -9.42
CA THR A 325 24.20 11.31 -10.73
C THR A 325 23.07 10.86 -11.66
N LEU A 326 22.15 10.01 -11.20
CA LEU A 326 21.02 9.53 -11.99
C LEU A 326 20.06 10.66 -12.36
N ALA A 327 19.68 11.51 -11.39
CA ALA A 327 18.80 12.65 -11.62
C ALA A 327 19.40 13.64 -12.64
N ARG A 328 20.71 13.90 -12.54
CA ARG A 328 21.43 14.77 -13.48
C ARG A 328 21.44 14.18 -14.89
N HIS A 329 21.72 12.89 -15.05
CA HIS A 329 21.64 12.25 -16.37
C HIS A 329 20.23 12.29 -16.97
N CYS A 330 19.18 12.25 -16.16
CA CYS A 330 17.80 12.44 -16.62
C CYS A 330 17.56 13.87 -17.13
N LEU A 331 18.18 14.89 -16.52
CA LEU A 331 18.03 16.29 -16.92
C LEU A 331 18.88 16.66 -18.14
N GLU A 332 20.10 16.13 -18.23
CA GLU A 332 21.12 16.46 -19.25
C GLU A 332 21.08 15.56 -20.49
N GLY A 333 20.61 14.32 -20.36
CA GLY A 333 20.69 13.31 -21.41
C GLY A 333 19.35 12.68 -21.77
N PRO A 334 19.31 11.86 -22.83
CA PRO A 334 18.09 11.12 -23.17
C PRO A 334 17.80 10.09 -22.07
N LEU A 335 16.59 10.17 -21.48
CA LEU A 335 16.10 9.31 -20.41
C LEU A 335 16.37 7.82 -20.69
N ARG A 336 16.22 7.37 -21.94
CA ARG A 336 16.49 6.00 -22.38
C ARG A 336 17.91 5.52 -22.04
N LYS A 337 18.93 6.38 -22.08
CA LYS A 337 20.32 6.01 -21.72
C LYS A 337 20.52 5.86 -20.22
N VAL A 338 19.72 6.57 -19.41
CA VAL A 338 19.72 6.43 -17.95
C VAL A 338 19.07 5.10 -17.60
N VAL A 339 17.84 4.91 -18.05
CA VAL A 339 17.02 3.71 -17.82
C VAL A 339 17.69 2.42 -18.31
N ARG A 340 18.47 2.47 -19.40
CA ARG A 340 19.28 1.33 -19.90
C ARG A 340 20.58 1.06 -19.12
N GLY A 341 20.92 1.88 -18.12
CA GLY A 341 22.17 1.81 -17.37
C GLY A 341 23.43 2.25 -18.12
N SER A 342 23.35 2.51 -19.43
CA SER A 342 24.51 2.86 -20.26
C SER A 342 25.18 4.17 -19.82
N ALA A 343 24.41 5.14 -19.33
CA ALA A 343 24.94 6.40 -18.80
C ALA A 343 25.81 6.15 -17.56
N LEU A 344 25.27 5.38 -16.61
CA LEU A 344 25.95 5.01 -15.37
C LEU A 344 27.19 4.14 -15.64
N LYS A 345 27.06 3.09 -16.46
CA LYS A 345 28.16 2.22 -16.86
C LYS A 345 29.33 3.03 -17.44
N ARG A 346 29.04 3.94 -18.37
CA ARG A 346 30.07 4.76 -19.03
C ARG A 346 30.77 5.71 -18.05
N GLU A 347 30.03 6.35 -17.15
CA GLU A 347 30.63 7.22 -16.14
C GLU A 347 31.50 6.42 -15.17
N PHE A 348 30.99 5.28 -14.71
CA PHE A 348 31.74 4.35 -13.85
C PHE A 348 33.02 3.85 -14.51
N LEU A 349 32.94 3.29 -15.72
CA LEU A 349 34.11 2.80 -16.45
C LEU A 349 35.10 3.92 -16.76
N ARG A 350 34.66 5.17 -16.96
CA ARG A 350 35.57 6.32 -17.15
C ARG A 350 36.42 6.59 -15.91
N LEU A 351 35.86 6.42 -14.71
CA LEU A 351 36.56 6.61 -13.44
C LEU A 351 37.59 5.49 -13.17
N VAL A 352 37.34 4.28 -13.67
CA VAL A 352 38.18 3.09 -13.42
C VAL A 352 39.18 2.80 -14.56
N LYS A 353 38.96 3.34 -15.77
CA LYS A 353 39.82 3.14 -16.95
C LYS A 353 41.29 3.55 -16.79
N PRO A 354 41.67 4.59 -16.03
CA PRO A 354 43.09 4.93 -15.85
C PRO A 354 43.92 3.86 -15.11
N THR A 355 43.27 2.91 -14.43
CA THR A 355 43.91 2.04 -13.43
C THR A 355 43.67 0.52 -13.62
N SER A 356 42.94 0.09 -14.64
CA SER A 356 42.60 -1.33 -14.86
C SER A 356 43.07 -1.89 -16.22
N LYS A 357 43.61 -3.13 -16.20
CA LYS A 357 43.89 -3.96 -17.40
C LYS A 357 42.59 -4.60 -17.89
N GLY A 358 42.52 -4.99 -19.16
CA GLY A 358 41.32 -5.16 -19.99
C GLY A 358 40.19 -6.14 -19.63
N ASN A 359 40.10 -6.70 -18.40
CA ASN A 359 39.09 -7.72 -18.03
C ASN A 359 38.03 -7.25 -17.00
N THR A 360 38.07 -5.99 -16.57
CA THR A 360 37.18 -5.42 -15.54
C THR A 360 35.69 -5.60 -15.84
N GLU A 361 35.29 -5.38 -17.09
CA GLU A 361 33.88 -5.43 -17.51
C GLU A 361 33.33 -6.86 -17.49
N ALA A 362 34.13 -7.85 -17.91
CA ALA A 362 33.77 -9.27 -17.87
C ALA A 362 33.64 -9.79 -16.43
N ILE A 363 34.56 -9.41 -15.55
CA ILE A 363 34.51 -9.79 -14.12
C ILE A 363 33.24 -9.22 -13.45
N LEU A 364 32.94 -7.94 -13.68
CA LEU A 364 31.73 -7.31 -13.15
C LEU A 364 30.45 -7.92 -13.72
N ALA A 365 30.43 -8.25 -15.01
CA ALA A 365 29.30 -8.92 -15.62
C ALA A 365 29.10 -10.33 -15.05
N GLY A 366 30.18 -11.06 -14.76
CA GLY A 366 30.14 -12.36 -14.08
C GLY A 366 29.41 -12.28 -12.73
N PHE A 367 29.84 -11.39 -11.83
CA PHE A 367 29.15 -11.17 -10.56
C PHE A 367 27.71 -10.66 -10.71
N SER A 368 27.45 -9.88 -11.77
CA SER A 368 26.11 -9.33 -12.03
C SER A 368 25.08 -10.41 -12.36
N VAL A 369 25.48 -11.58 -12.89
CA VAL A 369 24.56 -12.67 -13.23
C VAL A 369 23.79 -13.17 -11.99
N GLY A 370 24.44 -13.24 -10.83
CA GLY A 370 23.82 -13.71 -9.58
C GLY A 370 22.87 -12.71 -8.91
N GLY A 371 22.54 -11.60 -9.57
CA GLY A 371 21.66 -10.56 -9.04
C GLY A 371 22.18 -9.98 -7.73
N GLU A 372 21.33 -9.87 -6.72
CA GLU A 372 21.76 -9.38 -5.41
C GLU A 372 22.34 -10.43 -4.49
N ALA A 373 22.03 -11.70 -4.73
CA ALA A 373 22.68 -12.80 -4.03
C ALA A 373 24.18 -12.87 -4.37
N GLY A 374 24.56 -12.33 -5.54
CA GLY A 374 25.94 -12.30 -6.02
C GLY A 374 26.46 -13.68 -6.42
N ILE A 375 27.74 -13.73 -6.77
CA ILE A 375 28.46 -14.98 -7.11
C ILE A 375 29.78 -15.01 -6.33
N GLU A 376 30.25 -16.19 -5.95
CA GLU A 376 31.56 -16.37 -5.32
C GLU A 376 32.71 -16.01 -6.28
N MET A 377 33.81 -15.49 -5.74
CA MET A 377 34.97 -15.08 -6.54
C MET A 377 35.65 -16.25 -7.26
N SER A 378 35.68 -17.43 -6.62
CA SER A 378 36.18 -18.69 -7.16
C SER A 378 35.44 -19.08 -8.44
N VAL A 379 34.11 -19.03 -8.39
CA VAL A 379 33.22 -19.36 -9.51
C VAL A 379 33.44 -18.42 -10.70
N VAL A 380 33.51 -17.10 -10.46
CA VAL A 380 33.78 -16.13 -11.54
C VAL A 380 35.19 -16.29 -12.12
N ALA A 381 36.18 -16.60 -11.27
CA ALA A 381 37.55 -16.85 -11.70
C ALA A 381 37.64 -18.09 -12.60
N GLU A 382 36.97 -19.19 -12.22
CA GLU A 382 36.92 -20.43 -12.99
C GLU A 382 36.18 -20.24 -14.32
N ALA A 383 34.97 -19.68 -14.29
CA ALA A 383 34.14 -19.52 -15.48
C ALA A 383 34.76 -18.58 -16.53
N LEU A 384 35.53 -17.57 -16.11
CA LEU A 384 36.21 -16.63 -17.01
C LEU A 384 37.64 -17.06 -17.38
N ASP A 385 38.15 -18.16 -16.82
CA ASP A 385 39.56 -18.59 -16.92
C ASP A 385 40.54 -17.46 -16.52
N ILE A 386 40.24 -16.77 -15.41
CA ILE A 386 41.06 -15.68 -14.86
C ILE A 386 41.62 -16.12 -13.49
N PRO A 387 42.92 -15.93 -13.20
CA PRO A 387 43.47 -16.25 -11.89
C PRO A 387 42.74 -15.51 -10.75
N LEU A 388 42.32 -16.25 -9.71
CA LEU A 388 41.64 -15.69 -8.54
C LEU A 388 42.35 -14.44 -7.93
N PRO A 389 43.70 -14.36 -7.84
CA PRO A 389 44.39 -13.16 -7.37
C PRO A 389 44.14 -11.92 -8.25
N GLU A 390 43.93 -12.10 -9.55
CA GLU A 390 43.62 -11.01 -10.49
C GLU A 390 42.19 -10.53 -10.33
N VAL A 391 41.23 -11.45 -10.15
CA VAL A 391 39.84 -11.12 -9.78
C VAL A 391 39.81 -10.34 -8.48
N ARG A 392 40.51 -10.83 -7.44
CA ARG A 392 40.60 -10.16 -6.13
C ARG A 392 41.20 -8.76 -6.24
N ASN A 393 42.32 -8.59 -6.95
CA ASN A 393 42.95 -7.28 -7.16
C ASN A 393 42.03 -6.32 -7.91
N THR A 394 41.28 -6.82 -8.90
CA THR A 394 40.31 -6.04 -9.65
C THR A 394 39.16 -5.59 -8.75
N LEU A 395 38.62 -6.49 -7.93
CA LEU A 395 37.58 -6.19 -6.95
C LEU A 395 38.04 -5.20 -5.87
N THR A 396 39.24 -5.35 -5.30
CA THR A 396 39.77 -4.37 -4.33
C THR A 396 39.90 -2.97 -4.94
N ARG A 397 40.27 -2.87 -6.23
CA ARG A 397 40.32 -1.60 -6.95
C ARG A 397 38.95 -1.08 -7.38
N LEU A 398 37.96 -1.94 -7.54
CA LEU A 398 36.59 -1.56 -7.93
C LEU A 398 35.70 -1.25 -6.72
N ALA A 399 36.00 -1.81 -5.55
CA ALA A 399 35.40 -1.45 -4.27
C ALA A 399 35.51 0.07 -4.03
N MET A 400 36.56 0.69 -4.57
CA MET A 400 36.76 2.13 -4.64
C MET A 400 35.63 2.92 -5.31
N GLY A 401 34.89 2.30 -6.21
CA GLY A 401 33.81 2.92 -6.97
C GLY A 401 32.41 2.75 -6.36
N GLY A 402 32.26 1.98 -5.27
CA GLY A 402 31.00 1.82 -4.53
C GLY A 402 29.93 1.00 -5.25
N VAL A 403 30.32 0.20 -6.25
CA VAL A 403 29.40 -0.64 -7.05
C VAL A 403 29.45 -2.11 -6.69
N ILE A 404 30.28 -2.50 -5.73
CA ILE A 404 30.42 -3.88 -5.29
C ILE A 404 30.11 -3.95 -3.80
N VAL A 405 29.28 -4.92 -3.43
CA VAL A 405 28.92 -5.19 -2.03
C VAL A 405 29.17 -6.66 -1.73
N ASP A 406 29.70 -6.92 -0.53
CA ASP A 406 29.79 -8.27 0.02
C ASP A 406 28.38 -8.69 0.50
N SER A 407 27.81 -9.71 -0.15
CA SER A 407 26.42 -10.16 0.07
C SER A 407 26.17 -10.62 1.52
N SER A 408 27.23 -10.97 2.26
CA SER A 408 27.15 -11.33 3.70
C SER A 408 26.71 -10.18 4.61
N HIS A 409 26.71 -8.94 4.13
CA HIS A 409 26.30 -7.76 4.90
C HIS A 409 24.88 -7.27 4.56
N MET A 410 24.19 -7.86 3.57
CA MET A 410 22.87 -7.39 3.12
C MET A 410 21.67 -8.21 3.66
N ARG A 411 21.89 -9.40 4.25
CA ARG A 411 20.80 -10.20 4.84
C ARG A 411 21.23 -10.83 6.17
N PRO A 412 20.99 -10.18 7.33
CA PRO A 412 21.38 -10.74 8.63
C PRO A 412 20.64 -12.04 9.01
N TYR A 413 19.53 -12.39 8.33
CA TYR A 413 18.66 -13.51 8.71
C TYR A 413 18.89 -14.87 8.01
N ARG A 414 19.80 -14.98 7.03
CA ARG A 414 20.21 -16.30 6.50
C ARG A 414 21.69 -16.51 6.75
N ARG A 415 22.03 -17.21 7.85
CA ARG A 415 23.36 -17.79 8.06
C ARG A 415 23.62 -18.86 7.00
N TYR A 416 24.10 -18.46 5.83
CA TYR A 416 24.82 -19.39 4.96
C TYR A 416 26.28 -19.41 5.38
N SER A 417 26.76 -20.61 5.70
CA SER A 417 28.14 -20.92 6.10
C SER A 417 29.05 -21.14 4.87
N GLY A 418 28.89 -20.35 3.81
CA GLY A 418 29.64 -20.43 2.55
C GLY A 418 30.55 -19.22 2.33
N GLU A 419 31.44 -19.29 1.35
CA GLU A 419 32.37 -18.19 1.04
C GLU A 419 31.61 -16.91 0.63
N ARG A 420 32.27 -15.75 0.76
CA ARG A 420 31.66 -14.43 0.55
C ARG A 420 31.31 -14.22 -0.92
N ALA A 421 30.02 -14.29 -1.27
CA ALA A 421 29.54 -13.91 -2.60
C ALA A 421 29.54 -12.39 -2.79
N ILE A 422 29.87 -11.97 -4.01
CA ILE A 422 30.04 -10.58 -4.40
C ILE A 422 28.88 -10.17 -5.31
N ALA A 423 28.19 -9.10 -4.95
CA ALA A 423 27.06 -8.54 -5.71
C ALA A 423 27.42 -7.17 -6.30
N VAL A 424 26.91 -6.88 -7.50
CA VAL A 424 27.08 -5.58 -8.16
C VAL A 424 25.83 -4.73 -7.96
N GLN A 425 26.00 -3.47 -7.55
CA GLN A 425 24.92 -2.49 -7.33
C GLN A 425 25.26 -1.19 -8.06
N PRO A 426 24.27 -0.43 -8.55
CA PRO A 426 22.83 -0.73 -8.54
C PRO A 426 22.39 -1.73 -9.61
N ALA A 427 21.15 -2.23 -9.53
CA ALA A 427 20.58 -3.21 -10.46
C ALA A 427 20.68 -2.78 -11.94
N ILE A 428 20.44 -1.51 -12.24
CA ILE A 428 20.56 -0.95 -13.58
C ILE A 428 21.97 -1.07 -14.18
N LEU A 429 23.01 -1.07 -13.33
CA LEU A 429 24.38 -1.35 -13.75
C LEU A 429 24.56 -2.83 -14.06
N ARG A 430 24.00 -3.74 -13.24
CA ARG A 430 24.01 -5.20 -13.50
C ARG A 430 23.44 -5.50 -14.88
N TYR A 431 22.25 -4.98 -15.17
CA TYR A 431 21.58 -5.21 -16.44
C TYR A 431 22.41 -4.72 -17.62
N ALA A 432 23.03 -3.53 -17.50
CA ALA A 432 23.88 -3.00 -18.56
C ALA A 432 25.14 -3.85 -18.79
N LEU A 433 25.76 -4.36 -17.73
CA LEU A 433 26.95 -5.21 -17.80
C LEU A 433 26.63 -6.56 -18.43
N VAL A 434 25.59 -7.25 -17.93
CA VAL A 434 25.18 -8.56 -18.45
C VAL A 434 24.73 -8.44 -19.90
N ARG A 435 23.96 -7.40 -20.27
CA ARG A 435 23.58 -7.12 -21.65
C ARG A 435 24.79 -7.02 -22.56
N ASP A 436 25.76 -6.18 -22.20
CA ASP A 436 26.84 -5.82 -23.10
C ASP A 436 27.91 -6.93 -23.19
N VAL A 437 28.05 -7.78 -22.16
CA VAL A 437 29.02 -8.88 -22.13
C VAL A 437 28.45 -10.20 -22.66
N PHE A 438 27.19 -10.54 -22.35
CA PHE A 438 26.61 -11.84 -22.71
C PHE A 438 25.55 -11.77 -23.82
N PHE A 439 25.01 -10.59 -24.13
CA PHE A 439 23.90 -10.41 -25.06
C PHE A 439 24.13 -9.25 -26.07
N SER A 440 25.38 -8.98 -26.46
CA SER A 440 25.76 -7.93 -27.42
C SER A 440 25.96 -8.44 -28.86
N GLY A 441 25.47 -9.64 -29.17
CA GLY A 441 25.62 -10.28 -30.48
C GLY A 441 27.02 -10.85 -30.68
N LEU A 442 27.71 -10.48 -31.77
CA LEU A 442 29.01 -11.05 -32.18
C LEU A 442 30.15 -10.85 -31.16
N THR A 443 30.00 -9.91 -30.22
CA THR A 443 31.00 -9.61 -29.18
C THR A 443 30.68 -10.26 -27.82
N SER A 444 29.63 -11.09 -27.77
CA SER A 444 29.23 -11.74 -26.52
C SER A 444 30.21 -12.84 -26.11
N LEU A 445 30.42 -13.01 -24.81
CA LEU A 445 31.11 -14.18 -24.28
C LEU A 445 30.32 -15.48 -24.62
N PRO A 446 31.00 -16.63 -24.69
CA PRO A 446 30.36 -17.92 -24.94
C PRO A 446 29.22 -18.22 -23.95
N LYS A 447 28.11 -18.79 -24.46
CA LYS A 447 26.94 -19.14 -23.64
C LYS A 447 27.25 -20.16 -22.54
N GLN A 448 28.29 -20.98 -22.71
CA GLN A 448 28.75 -21.94 -21.71
C GLN A 448 29.12 -21.25 -20.40
N ILE A 449 29.85 -20.13 -20.48
CA ILE A 449 30.25 -19.34 -19.31
C ILE A 449 29.01 -18.81 -18.58
N LEU A 450 28.02 -18.31 -19.32
CA LEU A 450 26.76 -17.84 -18.72
C LEU A 450 26.04 -18.98 -18.00
N ASN A 451 25.94 -20.16 -18.61
CA ASN A 451 25.27 -21.32 -17.99
C ASN A 451 26.00 -21.79 -16.73
N GLU A 452 27.33 -21.84 -16.73
CA GLU A 452 28.13 -22.16 -15.54
C GLU A 452 27.86 -21.18 -14.40
N LEU A 453 27.78 -19.89 -14.69
CA LEU A 453 27.44 -18.86 -13.70
C LEU A 453 26.00 -18.99 -13.19
N ILE A 454 25.04 -19.35 -14.05
CA ILE A 454 23.64 -19.58 -13.67
C ILE A 454 23.53 -20.80 -12.74
N ASP A 455 24.19 -21.90 -13.08
CA ASP A 455 24.07 -23.16 -12.35
C ASP A 455 24.76 -23.12 -10.97
N GLN A 456 25.77 -22.25 -10.81
CA GLN A 456 26.47 -22.03 -9.55
C GLN A 456 25.95 -20.81 -8.76
N ALA A 457 24.91 -20.11 -9.25
CA ALA A 457 24.33 -18.99 -8.54
C ALA A 457 23.55 -19.44 -7.29
N HIS A 458 23.63 -18.64 -6.22
CA HIS A 458 22.93 -18.93 -4.96
C HIS A 458 21.40 -18.81 -5.03
N SER A 459 20.87 -18.09 -6.03
CA SER A 459 19.43 -17.85 -6.17
C SER A 459 19.04 -17.74 -7.65
N ILE A 460 18.26 -18.70 -8.13
CA ILE A 460 17.74 -18.66 -9.51
C ILE A 460 16.74 -17.51 -9.71
N ALA A 461 15.98 -17.13 -8.68
CA ALA A 461 15.07 -15.99 -8.78
C ALA A 461 15.81 -14.66 -9.03
N GLU A 462 16.98 -14.46 -8.39
CA GLU A 462 17.82 -13.26 -8.57
C GLU A 462 18.51 -13.24 -9.95
N VAL A 463 18.89 -14.43 -10.44
CA VAL A 463 19.37 -14.61 -11.82
C VAL A 463 18.25 -14.28 -12.81
N ALA A 464 17.05 -14.81 -12.60
CA ALA A 464 15.88 -14.54 -13.43
C ALA A 464 15.57 -13.04 -13.46
N GLU A 465 15.55 -12.36 -12.31
CA GLU A 465 15.40 -10.90 -12.23
C GLU A 465 16.43 -10.18 -13.08
N THR A 466 17.71 -10.57 -12.98
CA THR A 466 18.78 -9.93 -13.73
C THR A 466 18.60 -10.09 -15.24
N VAL A 467 18.31 -11.32 -15.70
CA VAL A 467 18.12 -11.61 -17.13
C VAL A 467 16.83 -10.96 -17.65
N MET A 468 15.75 -10.92 -16.87
CA MET A 468 14.54 -10.17 -17.19
C MET A 468 14.83 -8.67 -17.33
N GLY A 469 15.60 -8.08 -16.40
CA GLY A 469 16.05 -6.69 -16.48
C GLY A 469 16.84 -6.40 -17.76
N VAL A 470 17.70 -7.32 -18.18
CA VAL A 470 18.41 -7.22 -19.47
C VAL A 470 17.43 -7.20 -20.66
N SER A 471 16.37 -8.02 -20.62
CA SER A 471 15.36 -8.12 -21.68
C SER A 471 14.57 -6.82 -21.84
N VAL A 472 14.20 -6.19 -20.72
CA VAL A 472 13.49 -4.89 -20.70
C VAL A 472 14.35 -3.78 -21.34
N TYR A 473 15.67 -3.89 -21.30
CA TYR A 473 16.62 -2.87 -21.76
C TYR A 473 17.35 -3.24 -23.07
N ASP A 474 16.62 -3.91 -23.97
CA ASP A 474 17.00 -4.24 -25.35
C ASP A 474 18.17 -5.23 -25.49
N GLY A 475 18.34 -6.16 -24.53
CA GLY A 475 19.23 -7.32 -24.72
C GLY A 475 18.62 -8.38 -25.62
N ASP A 476 19.43 -8.98 -26.50
CA ASP A 476 18.99 -10.08 -27.38
C ASP A 476 19.01 -11.42 -26.62
N ILE A 477 17.99 -11.65 -25.80
CA ILE A 477 17.87 -12.84 -24.97
C ILE A 477 16.96 -13.87 -25.64
N PRO A 478 17.39 -15.14 -25.77
CA PRO A 478 16.51 -16.21 -26.21
C PRO A 478 15.32 -16.39 -25.25
N GLU A 479 14.10 -16.34 -25.79
CA GLU A 479 12.87 -16.53 -25.00
C GLU A 479 12.88 -17.83 -24.17
N THR A 480 13.47 -18.90 -24.72
CA THR A 480 13.58 -20.21 -24.04
C THR A 480 14.41 -20.15 -22.77
N LEU A 481 15.41 -19.25 -22.70
CA LEU A 481 16.22 -19.07 -21.50
C LEU A 481 15.41 -18.36 -20.41
N LEU A 482 14.65 -17.33 -20.76
CA LEU A 482 13.78 -16.63 -19.81
C LEU A 482 12.71 -17.57 -19.25
N GLN A 483 12.06 -18.34 -20.12
CA GLN A 483 11.03 -19.31 -19.71
C GLN A 483 11.61 -20.38 -18.76
N ASP A 484 12.79 -20.92 -19.04
CA ASP A 484 13.47 -21.88 -18.16
C ASP A 484 13.78 -21.28 -16.78
N LEU A 485 14.35 -20.07 -16.74
CA LEU A 485 14.69 -19.40 -15.48
C LEU A 485 13.44 -19.08 -14.64
N VAL A 486 12.37 -18.62 -15.30
CA VAL A 486 11.11 -18.28 -14.64
C VAL A 486 10.43 -19.52 -14.04
N GLU A 487 10.42 -20.64 -14.77
CA GLU A 487 9.91 -21.93 -14.28
C GLU A 487 10.76 -22.50 -13.13
N ARG A 488 12.10 -22.42 -13.24
CA ARG A 488 13.02 -22.88 -12.19
C ARG A 488 12.90 -22.06 -10.90
N ALA A 489 12.62 -20.76 -11.01
CA ALA A 489 12.38 -19.90 -9.84
C ALA A 489 11.05 -20.25 -9.16
N GLY A 490 9.99 -20.43 -9.94
CA GLY A 490 8.70 -20.97 -9.49
C GLY A 490 7.94 -20.13 -8.47
N ASP A 491 8.31 -18.85 -8.27
CA ASP A 491 7.67 -17.96 -7.32
C ASP A 491 6.79 -16.89 -7.99
N VAL A 492 5.79 -16.43 -7.23
CA VAL A 492 4.77 -15.48 -7.71
C VAL A 492 5.37 -14.15 -8.15
N GLU A 493 6.40 -13.67 -7.47
CA GLU A 493 7.00 -12.36 -7.76
C GLU A 493 7.79 -12.40 -9.08
N THR A 494 8.52 -13.49 -9.33
CA THR A 494 9.16 -13.75 -10.61
C THR A 494 8.13 -13.80 -11.75
N PHE A 495 6.99 -14.48 -11.57
CA PHE A 495 5.92 -14.48 -12.56
C PHE A 495 5.34 -13.10 -12.82
N ARG A 496 5.04 -12.30 -11.78
CA ARG A 496 4.53 -10.92 -11.94
C ARG A 496 5.48 -10.05 -12.76
N ARG A 497 6.79 -10.15 -12.48
CA ARG A 497 7.83 -9.40 -13.20
C ARG A 497 7.92 -9.84 -14.65
N TYR A 498 7.89 -11.14 -14.91
CA TYR A 498 7.94 -11.69 -16.27
C TYR A 498 6.75 -11.24 -17.12
N VAL A 499 5.52 -11.30 -16.57
CA VAL A 499 4.30 -10.78 -17.21
C VAL A 499 4.41 -9.29 -17.56
N SER A 500 5.12 -8.52 -16.73
CA SER A 500 5.28 -7.06 -16.91
C SER A 500 6.28 -6.69 -18.02
N ILE A 501 7.04 -7.65 -18.56
CA ILE A 501 7.99 -7.39 -19.67
C ILE A 501 7.25 -6.99 -20.95
N GLY A 502 6.16 -7.70 -21.27
CA GLY A 502 5.41 -7.42 -22.47
C GLY A 502 4.36 -8.47 -22.79
N ARG A 503 3.64 -8.23 -23.89
CA ARG A 503 2.48 -9.03 -24.31
C ARG A 503 2.78 -10.53 -24.47
N ARG A 504 3.93 -10.88 -25.07
CA ARG A 504 4.29 -12.29 -25.35
C ARG A 504 4.52 -13.07 -24.06
N GLN A 505 5.22 -12.48 -23.09
CA GLN A 505 5.50 -13.09 -21.80
C GLN A 505 4.22 -13.26 -20.98
N ALA A 506 3.36 -12.23 -20.98
CA ALA A 506 2.04 -12.30 -20.37
C ALA A 506 1.18 -13.41 -20.98
N GLN A 507 1.08 -13.50 -22.31
CA GLN A 507 0.35 -14.57 -23.01
C GLN A 507 0.86 -15.96 -22.60
N TRP A 508 2.17 -16.17 -22.59
CA TRP A 508 2.75 -17.46 -22.24
C TRP A 508 2.40 -17.91 -20.81
N ILE A 509 2.47 -17.00 -19.83
CA ILE A 509 2.06 -17.29 -18.44
C ILE A 509 0.56 -17.58 -18.38
N LEU A 510 -0.27 -16.78 -19.04
CA LEU A 510 -1.73 -16.96 -19.00
C LEU A 510 -2.20 -18.27 -19.68
N GLU A 511 -1.48 -18.73 -20.71
CA GLU A 511 -1.77 -19.99 -21.39
C GLU A 511 -1.30 -21.21 -20.59
N ARG A 512 -0.14 -21.12 -19.93
CA ARG A 512 0.50 -22.25 -19.25
C ARG A 512 0.13 -22.37 -17.77
N HIS A 513 -0.11 -21.24 -17.12
CA HIS A 513 -0.46 -21.09 -15.71
C HIS A 513 -1.72 -20.23 -15.51
N PRO A 514 -2.88 -20.60 -16.09
CA PRO A 514 -4.12 -19.83 -15.98
C PRO A 514 -4.60 -19.65 -14.52
N GLU A 515 -4.21 -20.55 -13.62
CA GLU A 515 -4.48 -20.48 -12.17
C GLU A 515 -3.86 -19.24 -11.52
N MET A 516 -2.77 -18.69 -12.08
CA MET A 516 -2.06 -17.53 -11.54
C MET A 516 -2.74 -16.19 -11.85
N ILE A 517 -3.85 -16.18 -12.60
CA ILE A 517 -4.50 -14.94 -13.06
C ILE A 517 -4.85 -13.96 -11.93
N LEU A 518 -5.18 -14.43 -10.73
CA LEU A 518 -5.48 -13.55 -9.60
C LEU A 518 -4.23 -12.90 -9.02
N ASP A 519 -3.09 -13.60 -9.05
CA ASP A 519 -1.82 -13.11 -8.53
C ASP A 519 -1.08 -12.19 -9.51
N VAL A 520 -1.22 -12.44 -10.82
CA VAL A 520 -0.56 -11.65 -11.88
C VAL A 520 -1.49 -10.70 -12.61
N GLY A 521 -2.80 -10.71 -12.30
CA GLY A 521 -3.85 -10.04 -13.07
C GLY A 521 -3.62 -8.54 -13.27
N ALA A 522 -3.11 -7.84 -12.25
CA ALA A 522 -2.78 -6.42 -12.35
C ALA A 522 -1.69 -6.14 -13.41
N SER A 523 -0.62 -6.95 -13.44
CA SER A 523 0.45 -6.85 -14.44
C SER A 523 -0.03 -7.33 -15.81
N ALA A 524 -0.82 -8.41 -15.85
CA ALA A 524 -1.32 -9.00 -17.09
C ALA A 524 -2.26 -8.05 -17.84
N LEU A 525 -3.10 -7.29 -17.12
CA LEU A 525 -3.93 -6.24 -17.71
C LEU A 525 -3.09 -5.11 -18.34
N GLY A 526 -1.91 -4.81 -17.79
CA GLY A 526 -0.98 -3.84 -18.39
C GLY A 526 -0.36 -4.32 -19.71
N SER A 527 -0.05 -5.62 -19.82
CA SER A 527 0.74 -6.17 -20.93
C SER A 527 -0.09 -6.89 -22.02
N ALA A 528 -1.14 -7.62 -21.63
CA ALA A 528 -1.96 -8.47 -22.49
C ALA A 528 -3.44 -8.47 -22.03
N PRO A 529 -4.13 -7.32 -22.04
CA PRO A 529 -5.48 -7.21 -21.47
C PRO A 529 -6.53 -8.05 -22.22
N MET A 530 -6.39 -8.22 -23.54
CA MET A 530 -7.33 -9.02 -24.35
C MET A 530 -7.32 -10.50 -23.96
N GLU A 531 -6.21 -11.00 -23.41
CA GLU A 531 -6.03 -12.36 -22.94
C GLU A 531 -6.33 -12.49 -21.44
N ALA A 532 -5.99 -11.47 -20.64
CA ALA A 532 -6.22 -11.44 -19.21
C ALA A 532 -7.70 -11.31 -18.84
N ILE A 533 -8.46 -10.44 -19.53
CA ILE A 533 -9.86 -10.15 -19.19
C ILE A 533 -10.74 -11.41 -19.25
N PRO A 534 -10.73 -12.23 -20.32
CA PRO A 534 -11.53 -13.46 -20.36
C PRO A 534 -11.25 -14.43 -19.21
N LEU A 535 -10.00 -14.53 -18.76
CA LEU A 535 -9.62 -15.39 -17.62
C LEU A 535 -10.13 -14.82 -16.29
N LEU A 536 -10.07 -13.49 -16.11
CA LEU A 536 -10.66 -12.82 -14.96
C LEU A 536 -12.19 -12.96 -14.91
N LEU A 537 -12.87 -12.83 -16.07
CA LEU A 537 -14.32 -13.07 -16.16
C LEU A 537 -14.67 -14.51 -15.82
N LYS A 538 -13.89 -15.49 -16.30
CA LYS A 538 -14.06 -16.90 -15.93
C LYS A 538 -13.86 -17.14 -14.43
N ALA A 539 -12.85 -16.52 -13.82
CA ALA A 539 -12.61 -16.62 -12.38
C ALA A 539 -13.75 -16.01 -11.54
N ALA A 540 -14.41 -14.95 -12.05
CA ALA A 540 -15.54 -14.30 -11.37
C ALA A 540 -16.77 -15.20 -11.25
N VAL A 541 -17.00 -16.13 -12.19
CA VAL A 541 -18.13 -17.08 -12.16
C VAL A 541 -18.05 -18.01 -10.95
N THR A 542 -16.84 -18.43 -10.58
CA THR A 542 -16.59 -19.40 -9.50
C THR A 542 -16.33 -18.75 -8.13
N ALA A 543 -16.25 -17.42 -8.06
CA ALA A 543 -15.99 -16.73 -6.81
C ALA A 543 -17.19 -16.85 -5.85
N PRO A 544 -17.00 -17.29 -4.60
CA PRO A 544 -18.09 -17.30 -3.63
C PRO A 544 -18.62 -15.87 -3.45
N ARG A 545 -19.94 -15.67 -3.59
CA ARG A 545 -20.65 -14.40 -3.34
C ARG A 545 -20.69 -14.06 -1.83
N LEU A 546 -19.58 -14.31 -1.12
CA LEU A 546 -19.45 -14.13 0.32
C LEU A 546 -19.03 -12.69 0.65
N LEU A 547 -19.60 -12.19 1.73
CA LEU A 547 -19.68 -10.81 2.23
C LEU A 547 -18.36 -10.07 2.57
N HIS A 548 -17.21 -10.46 1.99
CA HIS A 548 -15.94 -9.76 2.19
C HIS A 548 -15.29 -9.41 0.85
N ARG A 549 -15.56 -8.17 0.38
CA ARG A 549 -14.97 -7.55 -0.81
C ARG A 549 -13.47 -7.33 -0.64
N GLY A 550 -12.65 -8.33 -0.94
CA GLY A 550 -11.18 -8.23 -0.96
C GLY A 550 -10.65 -7.41 -2.14
N ASP A 551 -9.38 -7.02 -2.08
CA ASP A 551 -8.69 -6.26 -3.15
C ASP A 551 -8.30 -7.13 -4.38
N SER A 552 -8.44 -8.46 -4.28
CA SER A 552 -8.10 -9.45 -5.32
C SER A 552 -9.31 -9.99 -6.10
N GLU A 553 -10.50 -9.40 -5.94
CA GLU A 553 -11.70 -9.82 -6.68
C GLU A 553 -11.54 -9.58 -8.20
N PRO A 554 -11.87 -10.55 -9.08
CA PRO A 554 -11.58 -10.44 -10.51
C PRO A 554 -12.19 -9.22 -11.21
N LEU A 555 -13.46 -8.89 -10.92
CA LEU A 555 -14.12 -7.72 -11.50
C LEU A 555 -13.51 -6.41 -10.99
N ARG A 556 -13.03 -6.39 -9.74
CA ARG A 556 -12.38 -5.22 -9.13
C ARG A 556 -10.99 -4.96 -9.74
N LEU A 557 -10.27 -6.00 -10.16
CA LEU A 557 -9.03 -5.86 -10.93
C LEU A 557 -9.30 -5.19 -12.29
N ILE A 558 -10.36 -5.63 -12.99
CA ILE A 558 -10.80 -5.01 -14.26
C ILE A 558 -11.20 -3.54 -14.03
N GLU A 559 -11.98 -3.26 -12.98
CA GLU A 559 -12.41 -1.91 -12.62
C GLU A 559 -11.22 -0.99 -12.35
N ARG A 560 -10.29 -1.40 -11.48
CA ARG A 560 -9.10 -0.61 -11.12
C ARG A 560 -8.22 -0.33 -12.34
N TRP A 561 -8.03 -1.31 -13.21
CA TRP A 561 -7.27 -1.11 -14.44
C TRP A 561 -8.00 -0.16 -15.41
N THR A 562 -9.32 -0.31 -15.56
CA THR A 562 -10.12 0.56 -16.44
C THR A 562 -10.09 2.02 -15.98
N PHE A 563 -10.25 2.26 -14.67
CA PHE A 563 -10.37 3.61 -14.11
C PHE A 563 -9.05 4.33 -13.90
N SER A 564 -7.91 3.62 -13.97
CA SER A 564 -6.58 4.23 -13.84
C SER A 564 -6.00 4.80 -15.14
N GLY A 565 -6.71 4.66 -16.28
CA GLY A 565 -6.30 5.29 -17.54
C GLY A 565 -6.36 6.82 -17.44
N LYS A 566 -5.26 7.51 -17.76
CA LYS A 566 -5.14 8.96 -17.50
C LYS A 566 -6.03 9.80 -18.47
N PRO A 567 -6.94 10.65 -17.96
CA PRO A 567 -7.78 11.50 -18.80
C PRO A 567 -6.96 12.44 -19.68
N GLY A 568 -7.43 12.67 -20.91
CA GLY A 568 -6.80 13.54 -21.90
C GLY A 568 -5.59 12.95 -22.63
N THR A 569 -5.25 11.68 -22.37
CA THR A 569 -4.16 10.96 -23.06
C THR A 569 -4.65 9.95 -24.10
N GLY A 570 -5.96 9.69 -24.16
CA GLY A 570 -6.57 8.62 -24.95
C GLY A 570 -6.50 7.24 -24.28
N GLU A 571 -5.70 7.07 -23.23
CA GLU A 571 -5.57 5.80 -22.50
C GLU A 571 -6.89 5.40 -21.81
N ALA A 572 -7.59 6.37 -21.22
CA ALA A 572 -8.87 6.14 -20.54
C ALA A 572 -9.92 5.50 -21.46
N LEU A 573 -9.99 5.97 -22.72
CA LEU A 573 -10.89 5.43 -23.74
C LEU A 573 -10.39 4.08 -24.26
N TYR A 574 -9.08 3.95 -24.51
CA TYR A 574 -8.47 2.70 -24.98
C TYR A 574 -8.77 1.51 -24.06
N ARG A 575 -8.57 1.68 -22.74
CA ARG A 575 -8.82 0.61 -21.76
C ARG A 575 -10.29 0.21 -21.72
N ARG A 576 -11.20 1.18 -21.74
CA ARG A 576 -12.66 0.95 -21.79
C ARG A 576 -13.10 0.19 -23.04
N HIS A 577 -12.57 0.55 -24.20
CA HIS A 577 -12.83 -0.17 -25.44
C HIS A 577 -12.43 -1.64 -25.32
N ILE A 578 -11.25 -1.93 -24.79
CA ILE A 578 -10.77 -3.30 -24.60
C ILE A 578 -11.65 -4.10 -23.65
N VAL A 579 -12.07 -3.51 -22.53
CA VAL A 579 -12.98 -4.20 -21.59
C VAL A 579 -14.31 -4.53 -22.25
N LEU A 580 -14.94 -3.56 -22.91
CA LEU A 580 -16.22 -3.79 -23.57
C LEU A 580 -16.11 -4.85 -24.68
N GLU A 581 -15.10 -4.75 -25.55
CA GLU A 581 -14.92 -5.69 -26.65
C GLU A 581 -14.59 -7.11 -26.14
N SER A 582 -13.79 -7.22 -25.08
CA SER A 582 -13.46 -8.51 -24.46
C SER A 582 -14.66 -9.13 -23.78
N ALA A 583 -15.47 -8.35 -23.06
CA ALA A 583 -16.69 -8.81 -22.40
C ALA A 583 -17.74 -9.28 -23.42
N ILE A 584 -18.00 -8.49 -24.47
CA ILE A 584 -18.93 -8.87 -25.55
C ILE A 584 -18.42 -10.11 -26.28
N ARG A 585 -17.13 -10.20 -26.59
CA ARG A 585 -16.55 -11.39 -27.23
C ARG A 585 -16.72 -12.62 -26.34
N TRP A 586 -16.42 -12.51 -25.05
CA TRP A 586 -16.57 -13.63 -24.10
C TRP A 586 -18.02 -14.08 -23.99
N LEU A 587 -18.97 -13.13 -23.92
CA LEU A 587 -20.41 -13.41 -23.94
C LEU A 587 -20.85 -14.15 -25.21
N ASN A 588 -20.35 -13.74 -26.38
CA ASN A 588 -20.65 -14.39 -27.66
C ASN A 588 -20.08 -15.82 -27.77
N HIS A 589 -19.11 -16.19 -26.93
CA HIS A 589 -18.54 -17.54 -26.86
C HIS A 589 -19.14 -18.37 -25.71
N GLY A 590 -20.29 -17.96 -25.15
CA GLY A 590 -21.01 -18.70 -24.11
C GLY A 590 -20.58 -18.36 -22.68
N GLY A 591 -19.92 -17.21 -22.47
CA GLY A 591 -19.66 -16.67 -21.13
C GLY A 591 -20.94 -16.32 -20.36
N ASP A 592 -20.82 -16.22 -19.04
CA ASP A 592 -21.93 -15.85 -18.15
C ASP A 592 -22.43 -14.43 -18.43
N ILE A 593 -23.75 -14.27 -18.57
CA ILE A 593 -24.37 -13.01 -18.98
C ILE A 593 -24.20 -11.92 -17.92
N ASP A 594 -24.42 -12.22 -16.65
CA ASP A 594 -24.39 -11.23 -15.57
C ASP A 594 -22.98 -10.70 -15.34
N ILE A 595 -21.97 -11.57 -15.42
CA ILE A 595 -20.56 -11.20 -15.31
C ILE A 595 -20.11 -10.36 -16.52
N ALA A 596 -20.47 -10.77 -17.74
CA ALA A 596 -20.13 -10.01 -18.95
C ALA A 596 -20.78 -8.62 -18.95
N MET A 597 -22.01 -8.53 -18.47
CA MET A 597 -22.73 -7.26 -18.36
C MET A 597 -22.12 -6.35 -17.30
N SER A 598 -21.73 -6.89 -16.15
CA SER A 598 -21.07 -6.13 -15.10
C SER A 598 -19.72 -5.56 -15.58
N ALA A 599 -18.92 -6.34 -16.31
CA ALA A 599 -17.69 -5.85 -16.94
C ALA A 599 -17.94 -4.79 -18.02
N SER A 600 -18.99 -4.97 -18.84
CA SER A 600 -19.39 -3.98 -19.85
C SER A 600 -19.83 -2.66 -19.21
N CYS A 601 -20.53 -2.73 -18.07
CA CYS A 601 -20.95 -1.58 -17.29
C CYS A 601 -19.77 -0.81 -16.66
N ILE A 602 -18.71 -1.50 -16.26
CA ILE A 602 -17.44 -0.86 -15.86
C ILE A 602 -16.87 -0.02 -17.03
N ALA A 603 -16.89 -0.55 -18.25
CA ALA A 603 -16.33 0.12 -19.42
C ALA A 603 -17.04 1.42 -19.81
N VAL A 604 -18.34 1.55 -19.55
CA VAL A 604 -19.13 2.74 -19.88
C VAL A 604 -19.18 3.78 -18.76
N SER A 605 -18.47 3.58 -17.64
CA SER A 605 -18.43 4.55 -16.54
C SER A 605 -17.55 5.76 -16.85
N PRO A 606 -17.97 6.99 -16.51
CA PRO A 606 -17.16 8.21 -16.66
C PRO A 606 -16.11 8.37 -15.54
N ALA A 607 -16.01 7.43 -14.60
CA ALA A 607 -15.15 7.54 -13.44
C ALA A 607 -13.65 7.43 -13.76
N TYR A 608 -12.85 8.24 -13.09
CA TYR A 608 -11.39 8.12 -13.05
C TYR A 608 -10.95 7.88 -11.60
N LYS A 609 -10.10 6.88 -11.39
CA LYS A 609 -9.54 6.57 -10.08
C LYS A 609 -8.15 6.01 -10.23
N VAL A 610 -7.18 6.67 -9.61
CA VAL A 610 -5.82 6.16 -9.48
C VAL A 610 -5.39 6.23 -8.03
N THR A 611 -4.68 5.22 -7.57
CA THR A 611 -3.99 5.23 -6.29
C THR A 611 -2.50 5.20 -6.58
N ALA A 612 -1.81 6.25 -6.19
CA ALA A 612 -0.36 6.35 -6.28
C ALA A 612 0.21 6.21 -4.88
N ILE A 613 1.30 5.46 -4.75
CA ILE A 613 2.06 5.35 -3.51
C ILE A 613 3.24 6.34 -3.61
N ASP A 614 3.60 7.02 -2.53
CA ASP A 614 4.73 7.95 -2.52
C ASP A 614 6.03 7.23 -2.96
N PRO A 615 6.89 7.86 -3.79
CA PRO A 615 8.11 7.22 -4.31
C PRO A 615 9.13 6.80 -3.25
N GLY A 616 9.05 7.31 -2.02
CA GLY A 616 9.96 6.99 -0.92
C GLY A 616 9.65 5.65 -0.25
N ALA A 617 9.40 5.65 1.05
CA ALA A 617 9.09 4.45 1.85
C ALA A 617 7.73 3.81 1.48
N GLY A 618 6.86 4.55 0.80
CA GLY A 618 5.56 4.06 0.36
C GLY A 618 4.50 3.94 1.45
N ASN A 619 4.77 4.48 2.64
CA ASN A 619 3.83 4.53 3.77
C ASN A 619 2.67 5.52 3.55
N THR A 620 2.76 6.36 2.52
CA THR A 620 1.67 7.26 2.12
C THR A 620 1.15 6.84 0.75
N PHE A 621 -0.17 6.69 0.65
CA PHE A 621 -0.85 6.55 -0.63
C PHE A 621 -1.78 7.74 -0.87
N THR A 622 -1.78 8.22 -2.11
CA THR A 622 -2.67 9.26 -2.59
C THR A 622 -3.65 8.62 -3.54
N THR A 623 -4.93 8.62 -3.18
CA THR A 623 -6.00 8.25 -4.10
C THR A 623 -6.53 9.51 -4.75
N THR A 624 -6.49 9.56 -6.07
CA THR A 624 -7.11 10.61 -6.87
C THR A 624 -8.35 10.03 -7.54
N THR A 625 -9.50 10.61 -7.24
CA THR A 625 -10.79 10.32 -7.87
C THR A 625 -11.23 11.52 -8.70
N GLY A 626 -11.82 11.27 -9.86
CA GLY A 626 -12.29 12.31 -10.77
C GLY A 626 -13.17 11.77 -11.87
N LEU A 627 -13.42 12.60 -12.88
CA LEU A 627 -14.16 12.26 -14.08
C LEU A 627 -13.23 12.37 -15.31
N LEU A 628 -13.61 11.75 -16.42
CA LEU A 628 -12.94 11.93 -17.71
C LEU A 628 -13.11 13.37 -18.25
N THR A 629 -12.36 13.73 -19.30
CA THR A 629 -12.54 15.04 -19.94
C THR A 629 -13.89 15.12 -20.68
N PRO A 630 -14.45 16.32 -20.94
CA PRO A 630 -15.72 16.45 -21.66
C PRO A 630 -15.74 15.73 -23.03
N ASP A 631 -14.66 15.82 -23.79
CA ASP A 631 -14.52 15.14 -25.09
C ASP A 631 -14.46 13.62 -24.96
N GLU A 632 -13.81 13.10 -23.91
CA GLU A 632 -13.77 11.66 -23.63
C GLU A 632 -15.15 11.16 -23.16
N ILE A 633 -15.87 11.93 -22.35
CA ILE A 633 -17.23 11.61 -21.90
C ILE A 633 -18.17 11.48 -23.10
N ARG A 634 -18.15 12.44 -24.04
CA ARG A 634 -18.95 12.35 -25.28
C ARG A 634 -18.59 11.11 -26.10
N GLN A 635 -17.31 10.74 -26.16
CA GLN A 635 -16.88 9.54 -26.87
C GLN A 635 -17.37 8.23 -26.21
N LEU A 636 -17.67 8.23 -24.91
CA LEU A 636 -18.27 7.07 -24.24
C LEU A 636 -19.67 6.73 -24.79
N GLN A 637 -20.36 7.67 -25.43
CA GLN A 637 -21.62 7.39 -26.12
C GLN A 637 -21.48 6.23 -27.12
N SER A 638 -20.38 6.17 -27.86
CA SER A 638 -20.14 5.09 -28.82
C SER A 638 -20.00 3.71 -28.16
N LEU A 639 -19.53 3.67 -26.91
CA LEU A 639 -19.45 2.45 -26.12
C LEU A 639 -20.83 2.06 -25.57
N TRP A 640 -21.63 3.05 -25.16
CA TRP A 640 -23.04 2.85 -24.83
C TRP A 640 -23.81 2.28 -26.02
N ASP A 641 -23.67 2.83 -27.23
CA ASP A 641 -24.32 2.33 -28.44
C ASP A 641 -23.96 0.87 -28.72
N LYS A 642 -22.68 0.50 -28.55
CA LYS A 642 -22.22 -0.89 -28.69
C LYS A 642 -22.86 -1.80 -27.64
N LEU A 643 -22.88 -1.38 -26.38
CA LEU A 643 -23.50 -2.13 -25.28
C LEU A 643 -25.00 -2.32 -25.52
N VAL A 644 -25.72 -1.25 -25.82
CA VAL A 644 -27.15 -1.25 -26.12
C VAL A 644 -27.49 -2.21 -27.26
N ARG A 645 -26.70 -2.27 -28.33
CA ARG A 645 -26.94 -3.22 -29.44
C ARG A 645 -26.82 -4.69 -29.04
N THR A 646 -26.13 -4.99 -27.93
CA THR A 646 -26.04 -6.38 -27.41
C THR A 646 -27.22 -6.77 -26.52
N ILE A 647 -27.92 -5.79 -25.93
CA ILE A 647 -29.08 -5.98 -25.03
C ILE A 647 -30.28 -6.69 -25.68
N PRO A 648 -30.82 -6.28 -26.86
CA PRO A 648 -32.11 -6.75 -27.37
C PRO A 648 -32.15 -8.21 -27.85
N SER A 649 -31.09 -8.98 -27.67
CA SER A 649 -31.03 -10.38 -28.13
C SER A 649 -31.49 -11.42 -27.10
N ARG A 650 -31.90 -11.00 -25.88
CA ARG A 650 -32.10 -11.90 -24.73
C ARG A 650 -33.20 -11.45 -23.77
N ASP A 651 -34.17 -12.33 -23.51
CA ASP A 651 -35.31 -12.07 -22.60
C ASP A 651 -34.99 -12.32 -21.12
N ASP A 652 -33.86 -12.97 -20.81
CA ASP A 652 -33.40 -13.37 -19.47
C ASP A 652 -32.37 -12.40 -18.84
N LEU A 653 -32.08 -11.27 -19.51
CA LEU A 653 -31.09 -10.30 -19.05
C LEU A 653 -31.49 -9.61 -17.73
N SER A 654 -30.59 -9.63 -16.74
CA SER A 654 -30.67 -8.76 -15.56
C SER A 654 -30.27 -7.33 -15.92
N TRP A 655 -31.16 -6.37 -15.63
CA TRP A 655 -30.92 -4.94 -15.85
C TRP A 655 -30.21 -4.26 -14.67
N ALA A 656 -30.02 -4.95 -13.55
CA ALA A 656 -29.41 -4.38 -12.36
C ALA A 656 -27.99 -3.79 -12.62
N PRO A 657 -27.07 -4.44 -13.37
CA PRO A 657 -25.78 -3.83 -13.71
C PRO A 657 -25.91 -2.55 -14.54
N ILE A 658 -26.91 -2.48 -15.44
CA ILE A 658 -27.15 -1.30 -16.29
C ILE A 658 -27.62 -0.13 -15.43
N PHE A 659 -28.55 -0.36 -14.51
CA PHE A 659 -28.99 0.69 -13.58
C PHE A 659 -27.86 1.19 -12.68
N ASN A 660 -27.02 0.29 -12.14
CA ASN A 660 -25.85 0.70 -11.37
C ASN A 660 -24.86 1.54 -12.19
N ALA A 661 -24.72 1.25 -13.49
CA ALA A 661 -23.92 2.09 -14.39
C ALA A 661 -24.57 3.47 -14.61
N LEU A 662 -25.90 3.52 -14.80
CA LEU A 662 -26.66 4.77 -14.98
C LEU A 662 -26.61 5.68 -13.75
N ASP A 663 -26.52 5.15 -12.54
CA ASP A 663 -26.41 5.94 -11.30
C ASP A 663 -25.24 6.93 -11.37
N CYS A 664 -24.12 6.51 -11.95
CA CYS A 664 -22.93 7.33 -12.15
C CYS A 664 -23.15 8.50 -13.14
N TRP A 665 -24.09 8.35 -14.08
CA TRP A 665 -24.43 9.34 -15.10
C TRP A 665 -25.52 10.29 -14.63
N ALA A 666 -26.55 9.77 -13.94
CA ALA A 666 -27.66 10.56 -13.41
C ALA A 666 -27.30 11.31 -12.13
N SER A 667 -26.34 10.81 -11.35
CA SER A 667 -25.89 11.42 -10.10
C SER A 667 -24.37 11.48 -10.02
N PRO A 668 -23.69 12.30 -10.86
CA PRO A 668 -22.23 12.36 -10.91
C PRO A 668 -21.57 12.85 -9.61
N GLN A 669 -22.31 13.54 -8.74
CA GLN A 669 -21.85 13.92 -7.41
C GLN A 669 -21.54 12.71 -6.51
N SER A 670 -22.14 11.54 -6.78
CA SER A 670 -21.80 10.29 -6.08
C SER A 670 -20.37 9.82 -6.37
N LEU A 671 -19.85 10.11 -7.57
CA LEU A 671 -18.48 9.79 -7.98
C LEU A 671 -17.48 10.84 -7.51
N LEU A 672 -17.90 12.10 -7.45
CA LEU A 672 -17.08 13.21 -7.00
C LEU A 672 -17.90 14.12 -6.07
N PRO A 673 -17.93 13.84 -4.75
CA PRO A 673 -18.69 14.65 -3.79
C PRO A 673 -18.29 16.13 -3.77
N SER A 674 -17.06 16.44 -4.20
CA SER A 674 -16.52 17.79 -4.31
C SER A 674 -16.75 18.44 -5.69
N LEU A 675 -17.60 17.87 -6.55
CA LEU A 675 -17.91 18.40 -7.87
C LEU A 675 -18.57 19.78 -7.72
N ASN A 676 -17.82 20.84 -8.03
CA ASN A 676 -18.34 22.18 -8.11
C ASN A 676 -18.86 22.43 -9.53
N GLU A 677 -20.19 22.53 -9.67
CA GLU A 677 -20.89 22.70 -10.95
C GLU A 677 -20.45 23.94 -11.72
N GLU A 678 -20.10 25.03 -11.04
CA GLU A 678 -19.63 26.27 -11.68
C GLU A 678 -18.24 26.10 -12.30
N LYS A 679 -17.35 25.35 -11.63
CA LYS A 679 -15.98 25.07 -12.12
C LYS A 679 -15.92 23.96 -13.17
N HIS A 680 -16.93 23.08 -13.21
CA HIS A 680 -16.96 21.91 -14.09
C HIS A 680 -18.18 21.91 -15.02
N ALA A 681 -18.74 23.08 -15.33
CA ALA A 681 -19.97 23.22 -16.11
C ALA A 681 -19.95 22.42 -17.42
N GLU A 682 -18.84 22.45 -18.16
CA GLU A 682 -18.67 21.72 -19.41
C GLU A 682 -18.66 20.19 -19.23
N THR A 683 -18.11 19.70 -18.11
CA THR A 683 -18.11 18.27 -17.76
C THR A 683 -19.52 17.82 -17.36
N CYS A 684 -20.21 18.60 -16.52
CA CYS A 684 -21.59 18.33 -16.15
C CYS A 684 -22.53 18.35 -17.37
N GLN A 685 -22.32 19.29 -18.28
CA GLN A 685 -23.05 19.37 -19.54
C GLN A 685 -22.80 18.12 -20.40
N ALA A 686 -21.55 17.70 -20.61
CA ALA A 686 -21.23 16.51 -21.38
C ALA A 686 -21.84 15.22 -20.78
N ILE A 687 -21.84 15.09 -19.44
CA ILE A 687 -22.49 13.96 -18.75
C ILE A 687 -23.99 13.99 -18.99
N SER A 688 -24.63 15.15 -18.83
CA SER A 688 -26.08 15.30 -19.04
C SER A 688 -26.50 15.01 -20.48
N GLU A 689 -25.74 15.50 -21.47
CA GLU A 689 -25.97 15.24 -22.90
C GLU A 689 -25.99 13.73 -23.18
N VAL A 690 -24.96 13.00 -22.77
CA VAL A 690 -24.87 11.55 -22.98
C VAL A 690 -25.91 10.79 -22.14
N ALA A 691 -26.15 11.20 -20.89
CA ALA A 691 -27.12 10.55 -20.00
C ALA A 691 -28.54 10.61 -20.59
N VAL A 692 -28.96 11.76 -21.12
CA VAL A 692 -30.27 11.92 -21.78
C VAL A 692 -30.40 10.94 -22.95
N GLU A 693 -29.42 10.92 -23.86
CA GLU A 693 -29.47 10.07 -25.04
C GLU A 693 -29.49 8.57 -24.67
N VAL A 694 -28.66 8.16 -23.71
CA VAL A 694 -28.63 6.77 -23.22
C VAL A 694 -29.97 6.39 -22.58
N VAL A 695 -30.55 7.26 -21.76
CA VAL A 695 -31.86 7.01 -21.11
C VAL A 695 -32.98 6.90 -22.16
N GLU A 696 -33.00 7.74 -23.19
CA GLU A 696 -33.99 7.66 -24.27
C GLU A 696 -33.89 6.35 -25.07
N VAL A 697 -32.67 5.90 -25.35
CA VAL A 697 -32.39 4.64 -26.04
C VAL A 697 -32.79 3.44 -25.17
N LEU A 698 -32.44 3.45 -23.88
CA LEU A 698 -32.81 2.37 -22.95
C LEU A 698 -34.33 2.32 -22.72
N ALA A 699 -35.02 3.46 -22.64
CA ALA A 699 -36.48 3.51 -22.57
C ALA A 699 -37.14 2.91 -23.81
N SER A 700 -36.56 3.13 -25.00
CA SER A 700 -37.03 2.50 -26.24
C SER A 700 -36.83 0.99 -26.22
N LEU A 701 -35.71 0.49 -25.69
CA LEU A 701 -35.45 -0.94 -25.51
C LEU A 701 -36.30 -1.60 -24.43
N ALA A 702 -36.68 -0.83 -23.40
CA ALA A 702 -37.55 -1.29 -22.32
C ALA A 702 -39.03 -1.31 -22.74
N HIS A 703 -39.38 -0.92 -23.97
CA HIS A 703 -40.76 -0.96 -24.43
C HIS A 703 -41.35 -2.38 -24.31
N GLY A 704 -42.48 -2.49 -23.62
CA GLY A 704 -43.11 -3.78 -23.29
C GLY A 704 -42.59 -4.42 -21.99
N LYS A 705 -41.56 -3.86 -21.33
CA LYS A 705 -41.04 -4.26 -20.02
C LYS A 705 -41.39 -3.22 -18.96
N SER A 706 -42.66 -3.20 -18.55
CA SER A 706 -43.22 -2.32 -17.51
C SER A 706 -42.37 -2.14 -16.25
N ALA A 707 -41.72 -3.17 -15.70
CA ALA A 707 -40.91 -3.05 -14.49
C ALA A 707 -39.58 -2.32 -14.74
N VAL A 708 -38.94 -2.62 -15.88
CA VAL A 708 -37.72 -1.92 -16.32
C VAL A 708 -38.06 -0.46 -16.63
N SER A 709 -39.18 -0.23 -17.33
CA SER A 709 -39.73 1.09 -17.62
C SER A 709 -40.03 1.90 -16.37
N LEU A 710 -40.60 1.28 -15.33
CA LEU A 710 -40.87 1.93 -14.04
C LEU A 710 -39.57 2.44 -13.41
N ARG A 711 -38.54 1.60 -13.33
CA ARG A 711 -37.24 2.02 -12.77
C ARG A 711 -36.52 3.05 -13.66
N LEU A 712 -36.72 3.01 -14.98
CA LEU A 712 -36.19 4.03 -15.89
C LEU A 712 -36.84 5.40 -15.71
N MET A 713 -38.08 5.49 -15.17
CA MET A 713 -38.72 6.78 -14.93
C MET A 713 -37.94 7.66 -13.96
N ASP A 714 -37.34 7.09 -12.92
CA ASP A 714 -36.46 7.80 -11.99
C ASP A 714 -35.33 8.52 -12.75
N TYR A 715 -34.73 7.85 -13.74
CA TYR A 715 -33.66 8.43 -14.56
C TYR A 715 -34.19 9.42 -15.60
N ILE A 716 -35.38 9.19 -16.16
CA ILE A 716 -36.03 10.14 -17.08
C ILE A 716 -36.32 11.46 -16.37
N GLU A 717 -36.84 11.42 -15.14
CA GLU A 717 -37.11 12.60 -14.34
C GLU A 717 -35.84 13.35 -13.97
N VAL A 718 -34.80 12.64 -13.50
CA VAL A 718 -33.52 13.25 -13.11
C VAL A 718 -32.77 13.85 -14.29
N THR A 719 -32.78 13.20 -15.45
CA THR A 719 -32.04 13.65 -16.65
C THR A 719 -32.83 14.64 -17.51
N GLY A 720 -34.17 14.68 -17.38
CA GLY A 720 -35.05 15.46 -18.25
C GLY A 720 -35.24 14.86 -19.65
N ALA A 721 -34.96 13.57 -19.83
CA ALA A 721 -35.11 12.86 -21.11
C ALA A 721 -36.56 12.91 -21.63
N LYS A 722 -36.75 12.96 -22.96
CA LYS A 722 -38.09 13.03 -23.58
C LYS A 722 -38.56 11.65 -24.02
N ALA A 723 -38.54 10.69 -23.10
CA ALA A 723 -39.02 9.34 -23.34
C ALA A 723 -40.36 9.08 -22.65
N TYR A 724 -41.25 8.37 -23.33
CA TYR A 724 -42.51 7.88 -22.76
C TYR A 724 -42.42 6.36 -22.60
N SER A 725 -42.67 5.88 -21.39
CA SER A 725 -42.83 4.46 -21.12
C SER A 725 -44.26 4.18 -20.67
N GLU A 726 -44.91 3.22 -21.32
CA GLU A 726 -46.21 2.73 -20.90
C GLU A 726 -46.01 1.82 -19.68
N ILE A 727 -46.50 2.25 -18.51
CA ILE A 727 -46.45 1.46 -17.29
C ILE A 727 -47.82 0.81 -17.11
N ASN A 728 -47.83 -0.51 -17.03
CA ASN A 728 -49.02 -1.25 -16.63
C ASN A 728 -49.45 -0.82 -15.21
N GLU A 729 -50.70 -0.37 -15.05
CA GLU A 729 -51.25 0.07 -13.75
C GLU A 729 -51.14 -1.01 -12.65
N ILE A 730 -51.16 -2.29 -13.02
CA ILE A 730 -51.01 -3.40 -12.07
C ILE A 730 -49.54 -3.53 -11.62
N MET A 731 -48.58 -3.27 -12.52
CA MET A 731 -47.15 -3.29 -12.20
C MET A 731 -46.79 -2.24 -11.13
N SER A 732 -47.30 -1.00 -11.27
CA SER A 732 -47.04 0.09 -10.30
C SER A 732 -47.70 -0.12 -8.93
N LEU A 733 -48.66 -1.04 -8.82
CA LEU A 733 -49.22 -1.46 -7.54
C LEU A 733 -48.29 -2.41 -6.77
N PHE A 734 -47.56 -3.28 -7.47
CA PHE A 734 -46.65 -4.26 -6.86
C PHE A 734 -45.21 -3.76 -6.72
N CYS A 735 -44.78 -2.86 -7.59
CA CYS A 735 -43.47 -2.23 -7.60
C CYS A 735 -43.61 -0.79 -7.09
N PRO A 736 -43.23 -0.47 -5.84
CA PRO A 736 -43.41 0.87 -5.32
C PRO A 736 -42.40 1.86 -5.92
N ASP A 737 -42.87 3.05 -6.32
CA ASP A 737 -42.00 4.22 -6.49
C ASP A 737 -41.24 4.51 -5.19
N ARG A 738 -39.98 4.92 -5.33
CA ARG A 738 -39.12 5.24 -4.18
C ARG A 738 -39.44 6.56 -3.51
N ASP A 739 -40.24 7.45 -4.12
CA ASP A 739 -40.41 8.80 -3.61
C ASP A 739 -41.84 9.19 -3.24
N GLY A 740 -41.98 9.58 -1.97
CA GLY A 740 -43.08 10.35 -1.46
C GLY A 740 -42.74 10.88 -0.07
N LEU A 741 -42.80 12.21 0.11
CA LEU A 741 -42.62 12.91 1.38
C LEU A 741 -43.57 12.42 2.49
N ASP A 742 -44.62 11.65 2.14
CA ASP A 742 -45.50 10.92 3.06
C ASP A 742 -45.67 9.45 2.63
N TRP A 743 -44.68 8.62 2.95
CA TRP A 743 -44.70 7.18 2.70
C TRP A 743 -45.91 6.47 3.32
N ARG A 744 -46.50 7.01 4.41
CA ARG A 744 -47.67 6.43 5.08
C ARG A 744 -48.94 6.65 4.26
N ALA A 745 -49.14 7.85 3.71
CA ALA A 745 -50.28 8.15 2.84
C ALA A 745 -50.22 7.32 1.55
N SER A 746 -49.05 7.22 0.91
CA SER A 746 -48.83 6.40 -0.28
C SER A 746 -49.07 4.91 0.00
N SER A 747 -48.58 4.39 1.13
CA SER A 747 -48.84 3.01 1.56
C SER A 747 -50.32 2.72 1.78
N ARG A 748 -51.07 3.63 2.44
CA ARG A 748 -52.52 3.49 2.65
C ARG A 748 -53.34 3.55 1.35
N ARG A 749 -52.90 4.35 0.37
CA ARG A 749 -53.56 4.40 -0.95
C ARG A 749 -53.32 3.11 -1.71
N ARG A 750 -52.09 2.60 -1.70
CA ARG A 750 -51.70 1.34 -2.33
C ARG A 750 -52.44 0.14 -1.70
N ASP A 751 -52.51 0.07 -0.37
CA ASP A 751 -53.25 -1.00 0.32
C ASP A 751 -54.75 -1.04 -0.05
N ARG A 752 -55.38 0.14 -0.20
CA ARG A 752 -56.76 0.24 -0.71
C ARG A 752 -56.89 -0.26 -2.15
N ASN A 753 -55.96 0.12 -3.03
CA ASN A 753 -55.96 -0.32 -4.42
C ASN A 753 -55.71 -1.83 -4.55
N LEU A 754 -54.80 -2.41 -3.75
CA LEU A 754 -54.59 -3.86 -3.69
C LEU A 754 -55.85 -4.60 -3.21
N SER A 755 -56.58 -4.02 -2.25
CA SER A 755 -57.88 -4.56 -1.79
C SER A 755 -58.92 -4.54 -2.91
N GLN A 756 -58.97 -3.46 -3.70
CA GLN A 756 -59.85 -3.36 -4.86
C GLN A 756 -59.45 -4.33 -5.98
N LEU A 757 -58.14 -4.49 -6.24
CA LEU A 757 -57.62 -5.46 -7.20
C LEU A 757 -58.00 -6.89 -6.81
N ALA A 758 -57.80 -7.26 -5.54
CA ALA A 758 -58.20 -8.56 -5.01
C ALA A 758 -59.72 -8.78 -5.15
N SER A 759 -60.54 -7.77 -4.84
CA SER A 759 -61.99 -7.81 -5.05
C SER A 759 -62.40 -7.97 -6.51
N ASN A 760 -61.63 -7.44 -7.46
CA ASN A 760 -61.92 -7.63 -8.88
C ASN A 760 -61.48 -9.02 -9.37
N TRP A 761 -60.41 -9.57 -8.80
CA TRP A 761 -59.75 -10.78 -9.30
C TRP A 761 -60.20 -12.08 -8.64
N HIS A 762 -60.89 -12.04 -7.49
CA HIS A 762 -61.32 -13.25 -6.76
C HIS A 762 -62.20 -14.22 -7.56
N LYS A 763 -62.91 -13.76 -8.60
CA LYS A 763 -63.75 -14.59 -9.48
C LYS A 763 -63.02 -15.15 -10.71
N ARG A 764 -61.77 -14.75 -10.94
CA ARG A 764 -60.96 -15.25 -12.06
C ARG A 764 -60.40 -16.63 -11.73
N PRO A 765 -60.08 -17.47 -12.73
CA PRO A 765 -59.37 -18.73 -12.50
C PRO A 765 -58.02 -18.51 -11.80
N SER A 766 -57.70 -19.35 -10.81
CA SER A 766 -56.47 -19.21 -10.01
C SER A 766 -55.21 -19.29 -10.86
N GLU A 767 -55.16 -20.20 -11.84
CA GLU A 767 -54.03 -20.36 -12.77
C GLU A 767 -53.72 -19.07 -13.53
N GLN A 768 -54.75 -18.35 -13.98
CA GLN A 768 -54.59 -17.12 -14.75
C GLN A 768 -54.03 -15.99 -13.88
N VAL A 769 -54.56 -15.82 -12.66
CA VAL A 769 -54.10 -14.77 -11.74
C VAL A 769 -52.67 -15.04 -11.27
N VAL A 770 -52.36 -16.28 -10.92
CA VAL A 770 -51.01 -16.67 -10.48
C VAL A 770 -50.00 -16.48 -11.62
N ALA A 771 -50.34 -16.84 -12.85
CA ALA A 771 -49.48 -16.60 -14.01
C ALA A 771 -49.19 -15.12 -14.23
N GLU A 772 -50.23 -14.28 -14.11
CA GLU A 772 -50.11 -12.84 -14.29
C GLU A 772 -49.22 -12.19 -13.21
N VAL A 773 -49.40 -12.55 -11.93
CA VAL A 773 -48.57 -12.02 -10.84
C VAL A 773 -47.13 -12.58 -10.86
N THR A 774 -46.96 -13.84 -11.27
CA THR A 774 -45.62 -14.45 -11.39
C THR A 774 -44.82 -13.80 -12.51
N ALA A 775 -45.46 -13.50 -13.65
CA ALA A 775 -44.83 -12.74 -14.73
C ALA A 775 -44.38 -11.36 -14.25
N ILE A 776 -45.21 -10.65 -13.48
CA ILE A 776 -44.86 -9.36 -12.85
C ILE A 776 -43.65 -9.50 -11.92
N ALA A 777 -43.59 -10.56 -11.11
CA ALA A 777 -42.49 -10.78 -10.17
C ALA A 777 -41.15 -11.05 -10.87
N GLN A 778 -41.18 -11.86 -11.92
CA GLN A 778 -40.01 -12.17 -12.74
C GLN A 778 -39.49 -10.91 -13.44
N GLU A 779 -40.38 -10.12 -14.03
CA GLU A 779 -40.02 -8.88 -14.69
C GLU A 779 -39.44 -7.85 -13.71
N ALA A 780 -40.01 -7.75 -12.51
CA ALA A 780 -39.49 -6.88 -11.45
C ALA A 780 -38.11 -7.32 -10.95
N LEU A 781 -37.87 -8.63 -10.82
CA LEU A 781 -36.55 -9.16 -10.46
C LEU A 781 -35.51 -8.83 -11.52
N GLN A 782 -35.84 -8.95 -12.82
CA GLN A 782 -34.97 -8.52 -13.92
C GLN A 782 -34.65 -7.02 -13.83
N ALA A 783 -35.61 -6.20 -13.41
CA ALA A 783 -35.41 -4.77 -13.15
C ALA A 783 -34.69 -4.48 -11.81
N GLY A 784 -34.38 -5.49 -11.00
CA GLY A 784 -33.77 -5.35 -9.67
C GLY A 784 -34.67 -4.64 -8.65
N ILE A 785 -35.99 -4.79 -8.77
CA ILE A 785 -37.00 -4.20 -7.89
C ILE A 785 -37.52 -5.25 -6.90
N THR A 786 -37.56 -4.90 -5.61
CA THR A 786 -38.14 -5.75 -4.57
C THR A 786 -39.67 -5.59 -4.51
N THR A 787 -40.41 -6.63 -4.89
CA THR A 787 -41.89 -6.63 -4.93
C THR A 787 -42.57 -7.38 -3.79
N HIS A 788 -41.80 -8.18 -3.04
CA HIS A 788 -42.33 -9.16 -2.09
C HIS A 788 -43.37 -8.63 -1.09
N PRO A 789 -43.20 -7.48 -0.42
CA PRO A 789 -44.16 -7.03 0.60
C PRO A 789 -45.58 -6.79 0.05
N TRP A 790 -45.70 -6.26 -1.17
CA TRP A 790 -46.99 -5.90 -1.75
C TRP A 790 -47.68 -7.10 -2.40
N MET A 791 -46.90 -8.02 -2.99
CA MET A 791 -47.43 -9.29 -3.48
C MET A 791 -47.96 -10.16 -2.34
N ILE A 792 -47.28 -10.20 -1.19
CA ILE A 792 -47.79 -10.88 0.02
C ILE A 792 -49.13 -10.27 0.43
N SER A 793 -49.21 -8.95 0.59
CA SER A 793 -50.44 -8.25 0.97
C SER A 793 -51.60 -8.49 0.00
N PHE A 794 -51.34 -8.52 -1.30
CA PHE A 794 -52.36 -8.86 -2.31
C PHE A 794 -52.88 -10.29 -2.14
N TYR A 795 -51.99 -11.27 -2.05
CA TYR A 795 -52.37 -12.67 -1.87
C TYR A 795 -53.08 -12.91 -0.53
N GLU A 796 -52.68 -12.22 0.54
CA GLU A 796 -53.40 -12.22 1.82
C GLU A 796 -54.84 -11.73 1.63
N LYS A 797 -55.05 -10.55 1.04
CA LYS A 797 -56.40 -9.99 0.80
C LYS A 797 -57.24 -10.88 -0.12
N LEU A 798 -56.64 -11.41 -1.18
CA LEU A 798 -57.29 -12.31 -2.12
C LEU A 798 -57.70 -13.62 -1.45
N SER A 799 -56.86 -14.15 -0.55
CA SER A 799 -57.17 -15.37 0.18
C SER A 799 -58.44 -15.25 1.01
N TRP A 800 -58.81 -14.06 1.50
CA TRP A 800 -60.06 -13.80 2.24
C TRP A 800 -61.32 -13.67 1.38
N LEU A 801 -61.18 -13.50 0.06
CA LEU A 801 -62.31 -13.28 -0.84
C LEU A 801 -62.71 -14.52 -1.65
N VAL A 802 -61.84 -15.53 -1.74
CA VAL A 802 -62.10 -16.76 -2.48
C VAL A 802 -62.87 -17.77 -1.64
N GLU A 803 -63.82 -18.49 -2.24
CA GLU A 803 -64.62 -19.51 -1.54
C GLU A 803 -63.85 -20.81 -1.28
N ASN A 804 -62.95 -21.19 -2.20
CA ASN A 804 -62.10 -22.37 -2.08
C ASN A 804 -60.64 -22.02 -2.37
N SER A 805 -59.77 -22.14 -1.36
CA SER A 805 -58.35 -21.77 -1.43
C SER A 805 -57.42 -22.92 -1.89
N VAL A 806 -57.89 -24.17 -1.96
CA VAL A 806 -57.08 -25.32 -2.39
C VAL A 806 -56.62 -25.21 -3.85
N PRO A 807 -57.47 -24.84 -4.83
CA PRO A 807 -57.03 -24.59 -6.21
C PRO A 807 -56.01 -23.46 -6.36
N TRP A 808 -55.98 -22.50 -5.43
CA TRP A 808 -55.00 -21.42 -5.43
C TRP A 808 -53.64 -21.89 -4.95
N CYS A 809 -53.61 -22.74 -3.93
CA CYS A 809 -52.37 -23.36 -3.46
C CYS A 809 -51.70 -24.19 -4.57
N TRP A 810 -52.46 -25.07 -5.24
CA TRP A 810 -51.93 -25.87 -6.34
C TRP A 810 -51.42 -25.01 -7.51
N SER A 811 -52.15 -23.96 -7.90
CA SER A 811 -51.69 -23.06 -8.96
C SER A 811 -50.38 -22.35 -8.61
N LEU A 812 -50.22 -21.87 -7.37
CA LEU A 812 -48.97 -21.24 -6.91
C LEU A 812 -47.81 -22.24 -6.83
N ILE A 813 -48.05 -23.45 -6.31
CA ILE A 813 -47.04 -24.51 -6.21
C ILE A 813 -46.61 -25.01 -7.59
N ASN A 814 -47.53 -25.14 -8.54
CA ASN A 814 -47.24 -25.61 -9.90
C ASN A 814 -46.44 -24.60 -10.71
N GLN A 815 -46.51 -23.31 -10.36
CA GLN A 815 -45.72 -22.25 -10.98
C GLN A 815 -44.44 -21.90 -10.21
N ASN A 816 -44.06 -22.72 -9.22
CA ASN A 816 -42.89 -22.48 -8.36
C ASN A 816 -42.90 -21.08 -7.72
N ALA A 817 -44.08 -20.58 -7.33
CA ALA A 817 -44.21 -19.28 -6.68
C ALA A 817 -43.59 -19.33 -5.27
N HIS A 818 -43.10 -18.19 -4.77
CA HIS A 818 -42.48 -18.10 -3.44
C HIS A 818 -43.43 -18.57 -2.32
N ALA A 819 -42.93 -19.33 -1.34
CA ALA A 819 -43.73 -19.93 -0.27
C ALA A 819 -44.63 -18.93 0.48
N LYS A 820 -44.14 -17.72 0.76
CA LYS A 820 -44.92 -16.63 1.38
C LYS A 820 -46.20 -16.24 0.61
N TYR A 821 -46.32 -16.56 -0.69
CA TYR A 821 -47.54 -16.33 -1.48
C TYR A 821 -48.54 -17.46 -1.34
N VAL A 822 -48.08 -18.69 -1.10
CA VAL A 822 -48.91 -19.87 -0.82
C VAL A 822 -49.50 -19.80 0.60
N ALA A 823 -48.74 -19.25 1.55
CA ALA A 823 -49.06 -19.24 2.97
C ALA A 823 -50.51 -18.79 3.29
N PRO A 824 -51.03 -17.66 2.78
CA PRO A 824 -52.37 -17.18 3.15
C PRO A 824 -53.50 -18.13 2.71
N PHE A 825 -53.36 -18.74 1.53
CA PHE A 825 -54.36 -19.69 1.00
C PHE A 825 -54.32 -21.02 1.75
N LEU A 826 -53.12 -21.50 2.08
CA LEU A 826 -52.94 -22.73 2.83
C LEU A 826 -53.47 -22.59 4.25
N GLN A 827 -53.16 -21.47 4.93
CA GLN A 827 -53.69 -21.14 6.25
C GLN A 827 -55.22 -21.11 6.26
N ARG A 828 -55.84 -20.51 5.23
CA ARG A 828 -57.30 -20.51 5.10
C ARG A 828 -57.86 -21.91 4.82
N ALA A 829 -57.22 -22.69 3.95
CA ALA A 829 -57.66 -24.04 3.62
C ALA A 829 -57.72 -24.93 4.87
N VAL A 830 -56.71 -24.78 5.73
CA VAL A 830 -56.60 -25.44 7.03
C VAL A 830 -57.68 -24.93 7.99
N ALA A 831 -57.76 -23.62 8.21
CA ALA A 831 -58.67 -23.02 9.20
C ALA A 831 -60.15 -23.30 8.90
N ASP A 832 -60.54 -23.25 7.63
CA ASP A 832 -61.91 -23.50 7.17
C ASP A 832 -62.18 -25.00 6.89
N SER A 833 -61.19 -25.88 7.11
CA SER A 833 -61.26 -27.34 6.83
C SER A 833 -61.73 -27.67 5.40
N ILE A 834 -61.22 -26.93 4.41
CA ILE A 834 -61.63 -27.04 3.01
C ILE A 834 -61.16 -28.37 2.42
N GLN A 835 -62.08 -29.15 1.83
CA GLN A 835 -61.75 -30.43 1.21
C GLN A 835 -60.55 -30.32 0.25
N GLY A 836 -59.51 -31.14 0.47
CA GLY A 836 -58.27 -31.14 -0.32
C GLY A 836 -57.08 -30.44 0.34
N TRP A 837 -57.25 -29.83 1.52
CA TRP A 837 -56.17 -29.11 2.22
C TRP A 837 -55.02 -30.03 2.64
N THR A 838 -55.32 -31.26 3.07
CA THR A 838 -54.32 -32.22 3.55
C THR A 838 -53.36 -32.63 2.42
N GLU A 839 -53.88 -32.89 1.23
CA GLU A 839 -53.10 -33.26 0.03
C GLU A 839 -52.13 -32.14 -0.38
N VAL A 840 -52.57 -30.87 -0.33
CA VAL A 840 -51.71 -29.71 -0.60
C VAL A 840 -50.58 -29.61 0.44
N THR A 841 -50.91 -29.76 1.73
CA THR A 841 -49.93 -29.65 2.81
C THR A 841 -48.85 -30.73 2.70
N PHE A 842 -49.22 -31.97 2.37
CA PHE A 842 -48.24 -33.03 2.11
C PHE A 842 -47.37 -32.74 0.89
N ALA A 843 -47.93 -32.19 -0.19
CA ALA A 843 -47.14 -31.79 -1.36
C ALA A 843 -46.17 -30.63 -1.07
N CYS A 844 -46.54 -29.70 -0.19
CA CYS A 844 -45.62 -28.67 0.30
C CYS A 844 -44.47 -29.26 1.13
N LEU A 845 -44.72 -30.34 1.88
CA LEU A 845 -43.70 -31.01 2.70
C LEU A 845 -42.66 -31.75 1.82
N GLU A 846 -43.10 -32.31 0.68
CA GLU A 846 -42.23 -33.01 -0.27
C GLU A 846 -41.28 -32.07 -1.05
N LYS A 847 -41.61 -30.77 -1.14
CA LYS A 847 -40.84 -29.78 -1.91
C LYS A 847 -40.04 -28.84 -0.99
N PRO A 848 -38.69 -28.83 -1.06
CA PRO A 848 -37.84 -28.02 -0.16
C PRO A 848 -38.25 -26.55 -0.03
N GLU A 849 -38.66 -25.93 -1.13
CA GLU A 849 -39.02 -24.50 -1.18
C GLU A 849 -40.27 -24.14 -0.37
N TYR A 850 -41.14 -25.11 -0.07
CA TYR A 850 -42.42 -24.91 0.62
C TYR A 850 -42.47 -25.52 2.02
N GLN A 851 -41.44 -26.27 2.42
CA GLN A 851 -41.38 -26.98 3.69
C GLN A 851 -41.62 -26.05 4.89
N VAL A 852 -41.11 -24.82 4.86
CA VAL A 852 -41.30 -23.82 5.91
C VAL A 852 -42.78 -23.58 6.25
N LEU A 853 -43.68 -23.65 5.26
CA LEU A 853 -45.11 -23.46 5.50
C LEU A 853 -45.72 -24.57 6.33
N VAL A 854 -45.32 -25.81 6.04
CA VAL A 854 -45.79 -27.00 6.74
C VAL A 854 -45.18 -27.07 8.13
N VAL A 855 -43.90 -26.71 8.25
CA VAL A 855 -43.22 -26.59 9.55
C VAL A 855 -44.00 -25.62 10.44
N ARG A 856 -44.32 -24.42 9.96
CA ARG A 856 -45.08 -23.44 10.75
C ARG A 856 -46.45 -23.96 11.18
N LEU A 857 -47.23 -24.52 10.26
CA LEU A 857 -48.57 -25.06 10.57
C LEU A 857 -48.53 -26.19 11.59
N ALA A 858 -47.60 -27.15 11.41
CA ALA A 858 -47.47 -28.28 12.31
C ALA A 858 -46.94 -27.88 13.70
N LEU A 859 -46.12 -26.82 13.79
CA LEU A 859 -45.67 -26.29 15.08
C LEU A 859 -46.75 -25.50 15.80
N GLU A 860 -47.59 -24.73 15.08
CA GLU A 860 -48.71 -23.96 15.65
C GLU A 860 -49.86 -24.88 16.13
N ASP A 861 -50.17 -25.95 15.39
CA ASP A 861 -51.17 -26.95 15.76
C ASP A 861 -50.66 -28.39 15.47
N PRO A 862 -49.98 -29.04 16.44
CA PRO A 862 -49.39 -30.37 16.25
C PRO A 862 -50.43 -31.49 16.09
N ASP A 863 -51.68 -31.25 16.50
CA ASP A 863 -52.77 -32.23 16.44
C ASP A 863 -53.62 -32.08 15.16
N LEU A 864 -53.35 -31.07 14.33
CA LEU A 864 -54.10 -30.74 13.11
C LEU A 864 -54.21 -31.93 12.14
N GLU A 865 -53.11 -32.62 11.88
CA GLU A 865 -53.04 -33.92 11.17
C GLU A 865 -51.82 -34.67 11.71
N PRO A 866 -52.00 -35.72 12.53
CA PRO A 866 -50.93 -36.37 13.28
C PRO A 866 -49.76 -36.89 12.43
N ARG A 867 -49.99 -37.14 11.13
CA ARG A 867 -48.95 -37.59 10.19
C ARG A 867 -47.99 -36.47 9.74
N LEU A 868 -48.35 -35.19 9.89
CA LEU A 868 -47.53 -34.06 9.45
C LEU A 868 -46.44 -33.70 10.46
N PHE A 869 -46.75 -33.73 11.76
CA PHE A 869 -45.83 -33.27 12.81
C PHE A 869 -44.46 -33.96 12.78
N PRO A 870 -44.34 -35.30 12.65
CA PRO A 870 -43.02 -35.94 12.62
C PRO A 870 -42.14 -35.48 11.44
N GLY A 871 -42.74 -35.31 10.25
CA GLY A 871 -42.03 -34.86 9.05
C GLY A 871 -41.65 -33.38 9.10
N ALA A 872 -42.55 -32.54 9.61
CA ALA A 872 -42.31 -31.11 9.83
C ALA A 872 -41.25 -30.88 10.91
N PHE A 873 -41.34 -31.59 12.04
CA PHE A 873 -40.41 -31.44 13.16
C PHE A 873 -38.99 -31.87 12.77
N ALA A 874 -38.83 -32.86 11.89
CA ALA A 874 -37.51 -33.25 11.36
C ALA A 874 -36.81 -32.15 10.53
N LEU A 875 -37.54 -31.13 10.08
CA LEU A 875 -37.03 -30.07 9.21
C LEU A 875 -36.73 -28.76 9.94
N VAL A 876 -37.06 -28.64 11.24
CA VAL A 876 -36.95 -27.40 12.03
C VAL A 876 -35.54 -26.79 12.01
N ALA A 877 -34.49 -27.63 11.95
CA ALA A 877 -33.10 -27.18 11.85
C ALA A 877 -32.79 -26.32 10.61
N HIS A 878 -33.58 -26.44 9.54
CA HIS A 878 -33.43 -25.62 8.34
C HIS A 878 -34.08 -24.23 8.47
N PHE A 879 -34.88 -23.97 9.52
CA PHE A 879 -35.70 -22.76 9.65
C PHE A 879 -35.61 -22.07 11.04
N PRO A 880 -34.41 -21.78 11.58
CA PRO A 880 -34.25 -21.22 12.93
C PRO A 880 -34.84 -19.81 13.10
N GLU A 881 -34.83 -18.97 12.07
CA GLU A 881 -35.40 -17.61 12.12
C GLU A 881 -36.94 -17.64 12.24
N ASP A 882 -37.60 -18.53 11.50
CA ASP A 882 -39.05 -18.70 11.59
C ASP A 882 -39.46 -19.23 12.98
N ILE A 883 -38.65 -20.12 13.57
CA ILE A 883 -38.89 -20.64 14.92
C ILE A 883 -38.81 -19.54 15.97
N GLU A 884 -37.77 -18.70 15.93
CA GLU A 884 -37.69 -17.53 16.81
C GLU A 884 -38.94 -16.66 16.70
N GLU A 885 -39.36 -16.36 15.47
CA GLU A 885 -40.51 -15.49 15.21
C GLU A 885 -41.82 -16.08 15.75
N LEU A 886 -42.04 -17.40 15.60
CA LEU A 886 -43.21 -18.08 16.17
C LEU A 886 -43.22 -18.05 17.70
N CYS A 887 -42.06 -18.31 18.32
CA CYS A 887 -41.90 -18.22 19.77
C CYS A 887 -42.14 -16.79 20.27
N ARG A 888 -41.56 -15.79 19.59
CA ARG A 888 -41.70 -14.35 19.92
C ARG A 888 -43.14 -13.88 19.86
N ARG A 889 -43.94 -14.41 18.93
CA ARG A 889 -45.36 -14.08 18.81
C ARG A 889 -46.25 -14.88 19.77
N GLY A 890 -45.69 -15.83 20.52
CA GLY A 890 -46.44 -16.70 21.43
C GLY A 890 -47.42 -17.64 20.72
N LEU A 891 -47.15 -18.00 19.46
CA LEU A 891 -48.06 -18.80 18.63
C LEU A 891 -47.92 -20.32 18.83
N LEU A 892 -46.90 -20.76 19.57
CA LEU A 892 -46.61 -22.19 19.77
C LEU A 892 -47.26 -22.75 21.05
N PRO A 893 -47.84 -23.96 20.99
CA PRO A 893 -48.21 -24.73 22.18
C PRO A 893 -47.01 -25.02 23.08
N LEU A 894 -47.23 -25.09 24.39
CA LEU A 894 -46.15 -25.25 25.39
C LEU A 894 -45.36 -26.56 25.23
N ASN A 895 -46.02 -27.64 24.82
CA ASN A 895 -45.36 -28.92 24.55
C ASN A 895 -44.41 -28.85 23.35
N VAL A 896 -44.79 -28.12 22.29
CA VAL A 896 -43.94 -27.91 21.11
C VAL A 896 -42.76 -27.01 21.43
N LEU A 897 -42.99 -25.91 22.15
CA LEU A 897 -41.92 -25.02 22.61
C LEU A 897 -40.88 -25.77 23.44
N ARG A 898 -41.32 -26.67 24.34
CA ARG A 898 -40.40 -27.50 25.13
C ARG A 898 -39.52 -28.39 24.25
N LEU A 899 -40.10 -29.05 23.23
CA LEU A 899 -39.35 -29.87 22.28
C LEU A 899 -38.31 -29.06 21.50
N LEU A 900 -38.63 -27.81 21.14
CA LEU A 900 -37.69 -26.92 20.43
C LEU A 900 -36.55 -26.44 21.34
N LEU A 901 -36.83 -26.12 22.60
CA LEU A 901 -35.80 -25.75 23.60
C LEU A 901 -34.86 -26.92 23.92
N GLU A 902 -35.35 -28.15 23.86
CA GLU A 902 -34.59 -29.38 24.13
C GLU A 902 -33.92 -29.98 22.88
N HIS A 903 -34.05 -29.32 21.73
CA HIS A 903 -33.56 -29.82 20.45
C HIS A 903 -32.02 -29.90 20.41
N GLU A 904 -31.48 -30.89 19.68
CA GLU A 904 -30.03 -31.11 19.58
C GLU A 904 -29.32 -30.04 18.75
N ASP A 905 -29.99 -29.48 17.73
CA ASP A 905 -29.47 -28.35 16.93
C ASP A 905 -29.44 -27.04 17.75
N ASN A 906 -28.28 -26.38 17.78
CA ASN A 906 -28.05 -25.17 18.57
C ASN A 906 -28.84 -23.95 18.08
N TYR A 907 -29.02 -23.79 16.77
CA TYR A 907 -29.74 -22.66 16.19
C TYR A 907 -31.24 -22.75 16.49
N VAL A 908 -31.79 -23.97 16.52
CA VAL A 908 -33.20 -24.21 16.89
C VAL A 908 -33.43 -23.90 18.36
N ALA A 909 -32.62 -24.48 19.26
CA ALA A 909 -32.78 -24.31 20.69
C ALA A 909 -32.58 -22.85 21.13
N ILE A 910 -31.56 -22.17 20.58
CA ILE A 910 -31.31 -20.75 20.88
C ILE A 910 -32.33 -19.84 20.19
N GLY A 911 -32.74 -20.13 18.96
CA GLY A 911 -33.83 -19.39 18.31
C GLY A 911 -35.12 -19.43 19.13
N ALA A 912 -35.50 -20.61 19.64
CA ALA A 912 -36.65 -20.76 20.52
C ALA A 912 -36.47 -20.03 21.86
N ALA A 913 -35.29 -20.10 22.48
CA ALA A 913 -34.98 -19.41 23.73
C ALA A 913 -35.02 -17.88 23.58
N ARG A 914 -34.45 -17.36 22.49
CA ARG A 914 -34.47 -15.94 22.14
C ARG A 914 -35.89 -15.45 21.87
N GLY A 915 -36.67 -16.23 21.11
CA GLY A 915 -38.06 -15.92 20.83
C GLY A 915 -38.90 -15.86 22.11
N GLU A 916 -38.80 -16.85 23.00
CA GLU A 916 -39.51 -16.86 24.29
C GLU A 916 -39.13 -15.66 25.17
N TRP A 917 -37.84 -15.29 25.23
CA TRP A 917 -37.39 -14.10 25.98
C TRP A 917 -37.98 -12.79 25.43
N ARG A 918 -38.14 -12.71 24.10
CA ARG A 918 -38.69 -11.55 23.39
C ARG A 918 -40.23 -11.57 23.28
N SER A 919 -40.87 -12.62 23.76
CA SER A 919 -42.33 -12.73 23.80
C SER A 919 -42.92 -11.69 24.75
N ASP A 920 -44.19 -11.33 24.58
CA ASP A 920 -44.91 -10.44 25.49
C ASP A 920 -45.32 -11.20 26.77
N PRO A 921 -44.93 -10.76 28.00
CA PRO A 921 -44.10 -9.59 28.30
C PRO A 921 -42.59 -9.83 28.15
N TYR A 922 -41.92 -8.88 27.48
CA TYR A 922 -40.47 -8.94 27.20
C TYR A 922 -39.65 -9.17 28.47
N GLY A 923 -38.66 -10.05 28.39
CA GLY A 923 -37.72 -10.35 29.47
C GLY A 923 -38.26 -11.29 30.54
N ARG A 924 -39.37 -12.02 30.27
CA ARG A 924 -39.91 -13.05 31.15
C ARG A 924 -40.13 -14.35 30.40
N VAL A 925 -39.61 -15.44 30.94
CA VAL A 925 -39.84 -16.80 30.44
C VAL A 925 -41.01 -17.42 31.20
N ARG A 926 -41.93 -18.09 30.50
CA ARG A 926 -43.06 -18.79 31.14
C ARG A 926 -42.56 -19.91 32.06
N GLU A 927 -43.14 -20.00 33.26
CA GLU A 927 -42.71 -20.93 34.33
C GLU A 927 -42.68 -22.40 33.87
N SER A 928 -43.64 -22.80 33.04
CA SER A 928 -43.78 -24.17 32.51
C SER A 928 -42.64 -24.63 31.59
N VAL A 929 -41.85 -23.71 31.03
CA VAL A 929 -40.71 -24.01 30.13
C VAL A 929 -39.39 -23.43 30.64
N SER A 930 -39.39 -22.82 31.83
CA SER A 930 -38.23 -22.13 32.39
C SER A 930 -37.01 -23.04 32.55
N GLU A 931 -37.20 -24.29 33.00
CA GLU A 931 -36.10 -25.25 33.13
C GLU A 931 -35.48 -25.64 31.78
N SER A 932 -36.31 -26.01 30.80
CA SER A 932 -35.85 -26.33 29.43
C SER A 932 -35.17 -25.12 28.78
N TRP A 933 -35.67 -23.91 29.02
CA TRP A 933 -35.06 -22.66 28.54
C TRP A 933 -33.68 -22.43 29.15
N ARG A 934 -33.52 -22.61 30.47
CA ARG A 934 -32.21 -22.51 31.14
C ARG A 934 -31.22 -23.50 30.55
N LEU A 935 -31.63 -24.75 30.35
CA LEU A 935 -30.78 -25.78 29.77
C LEU A 935 -30.34 -25.43 28.33
N ALA A 936 -31.22 -24.86 27.52
CA ALA A 936 -30.88 -24.40 26.17
C ALA A 936 -29.80 -23.31 26.19
N VAL A 937 -29.96 -22.29 27.06
CA VAL A 937 -28.99 -21.21 27.24
C VAL A 937 -27.65 -21.75 27.74
N LEU A 938 -27.65 -22.69 28.68
CA LEU A 938 -26.42 -23.32 29.21
C LEU A 938 -25.68 -24.13 28.15
N ARG A 939 -26.38 -24.90 27.32
CA ARG A 939 -25.77 -25.72 26.28
C ARG A 939 -25.19 -24.86 25.14
N TYR A 940 -25.97 -23.92 24.62
CA TYR A 940 -25.68 -23.31 23.32
C TYR A 940 -25.52 -21.79 23.34
N GLY A 941 -25.79 -21.11 24.46
CA GLY A 941 -25.81 -19.65 24.50
C GLY A 941 -24.42 -19.03 24.37
N THR A 942 -24.18 -18.25 23.30
CA THR A 942 -22.92 -17.53 23.05
C THR A 942 -23.17 -16.24 22.27
N LYS A 943 -22.50 -15.12 22.61
CA LYS A 943 -22.50 -13.87 21.80
C LYS A 943 -23.88 -13.29 21.43
N GLU A 944 -24.83 -13.25 22.37
CA GLU A 944 -26.16 -12.67 22.10
C GLU A 944 -26.63 -11.71 23.21
N SER A 945 -27.16 -10.55 22.80
CA SER A 945 -27.58 -9.49 23.73
C SER A 945 -28.66 -9.92 24.72
N PHE A 946 -29.55 -10.84 24.32
CA PHE A 946 -30.63 -11.32 25.20
C PHE A 946 -30.10 -12.18 26.36
N ILE A 947 -28.97 -12.86 26.17
CA ILE A 947 -28.31 -13.66 27.21
C ILE A 947 -27.72 -12.71 28.26
N GLU A 948 -27.05 -11.64 27.82
CA GLU A 948 -26.52 -10.61 28.70
C GLU A 948 -27.60 -9.94 29.55
N GLU A 949 -28.75 -9.66 28.93
CA GLU A 949 -29.93 -9.15 29.64
C GLU A 949 -30.45 -10.17 30.67
N SER A 950 -30.50 -11.44 30.30
CA SER A 950 -30.98 -12.51 31.20
C SER A 950 -30.09 -12.69 32.43
N PHE A 951 -28.76 -12.54 32.30
CA PHE A 951 -27.82 -12.62 33.42
C PHE A 951 -27.99 -11.51 34.45
N LYS A 952 -28.44 -10.33 34.02
CA LYS A 952 -28.74 -9.21 34.93
C LYS A 952 -29.99 -9.46 35.77
N VAL A 953 -30.87 -10.34 35.30
CA VAL A 953 -32.11 -10.73 35.98
C VAL A 953 -31.91 -12.01 36.81
N ASP A 954 -31.07 -12.94 36.35
CA ASP A 954 -30.82 -14.24 36.96
C ASP A 954 -29.32 -14.52 37.16
N PHE A 955 -28.83 -14.24 38.37
CA PHE A 955 -27.41 -14.37 38.71
C PHE A 955 -26.93 -15.82 38.77
N ASP A 956 -27.83 -16.76 39.11
CA ASP A 956 -27.52 -18.19 39.19
C ASP A 956 -27.36 -18.81 37.80
N LEU A 957 -28.11 -18.30 36.81
CA LEU A 957 -27.94 -18.67 35.40
C LEU A 957 -26.57 -18.21 34.88
N ALA A 958 -26.20 -16.97 35.16
CA ALA A 958 -24.89 -16.42 34.80
C ALA A 958 -23.74 -17.26 35.38
N ARG A 959 -23.87 -17.65 36.66
CA ARG A 959 -22.89 -18.52 37.33
C ARG A 959 -22.83 -19.92 36.69
N SER A 960 -23.98 -20.54 36.47
CA SER A 960 -24.07 -21.87 35.87
C SER A 960 -23.51 -21.89 34.46
N TRP A 961 -23.72 -20.80 33.71
CA TRP A 961 -23.19 -20.62 32.37
C TRP A 961 -21.67 -20.48 32.38
N LEU A 962 -21.10 -19.67 33.28
CA LEU A 962 -19.65 -19.57 33.45
C LEU A 962 -19.02 -20.95 33.77
N LEU A 963 -19.61 -21.71 34.68
CA LEU A 963 -19.15 -23.06 35.03
C LEU A 963 -19.25 -24.05 33.85
N ALA A 964 -20.32 -23.98 33.05
CA ALA A 964 -20.45 -24.81 31.86
C ALA A 964 -19.34 -24.49 30.84
N ARG A 965 -19.07 -23.21 30.58
CA ARG A 965 -18.00 -22.76 29.68
C ARG A 965 -16.59 -23.10 30.18
N MET A 966 -16.39 -23.15 31.50
CA MET A 966 -15.12 -23.62 32.08
C MET A 966 -14.90 -25.13 31.87
N LYS A 967 -15.96 -25.92 31.74
CA LYS A 967 -15.92 -27.39 31.59
C LYS A 967 -15.90 -27.88 30.14
N ASP A 968 -16.41 -27.10 29.19
CA ASP A 968 -16.39 -27.39 27.75
C ASP A 968 -14.96 -27.25 27.14
N ASP A 969 -14.69 -27.88 25.97
CA ASP A 969 -13.37 -27.82 25.30
C ASP A 969 -12.98 -26.36 24.97
N PRO A 970 -11.93 -25.82 25.61
CA PRO A 970 -11.57 -24.41 25.48
C PRO A 970 -10.94 -24.02 24.15
N SER A 971 -10.60 -24.96 23.27
CA SER A 971 -10.06 -24.66 21.94
C SER A 971 -11.13 -24.10 20.99
N THR A 972 -12.41 -24.41 21.25
CA THR A 972 -13.57 -23.98 20.45
C THR A 972 -13.91 -22.49 20.64
N TYR A 973 -13.62 -21.99 21.84
CA TYR A 973 -13.69 -20.57 22.17
C TYR A 973 -12.25 -20.11 22.28
N LEU A 974 -11.61 -19.74 21.16
CA LEU A 974 -10.37 -18.99 21.16
C LEU A 974 -10.49 -17.92 22.25
N LEU A 975 -9.94 -18.16 23.45
CA LEU A 975 -10.14 -17.27 24.59
C LEU A 975 -9.53 -15.96 24.12
N PRO A 976 -10.36 -14.96 23.84
CA PRO A 976 -9.85 -13.84 23.12
C PRO A 976 -9.09 -13.03 24.15
N HIS A 977 -7.87 -12.63 23.79
CA HIS A 977 -7.26 -11.39 24.24
C HIS A 977 -8.35 -10.40 24.72
N PRO A 978 -8.26 -9.77 25.89
CA PRO A 978 -9.28 -8.88 26.49
C PRO A 978 -9.95 -7.83 25.58
N ARG A 979 -9.31 -7.47 24.46
CA ARG A 979 -9.88 -6.61 23.40
C ARG A 979 -10.94 -7.29 22.52
N LYS A 980 -11.01 -8.62 22.56
CA LYS A 980 -11.94 -9.48 21.84
C LYS A 980 -12.79 -10.33 22.79
N THR A 981 -12.62 -10.20 24.11
CA THR A 981 -13.41 -10.99 25.08
C THR A 981 -14.87 -10.65 24.86
N ASP A 982 -15.65 -11.68 24.58
CA ASP A 982 -17.08 -11.56 24.31
C ASP A 982 -17.76 -10.83 25.48
N GLY A 983 -18.50 -9.76 25.17
CA GLY A 983 -19.20 -8.91 26.15
C GLY A 983 -20.06 -9.73 27.11
N THR A 984 -20.53 -10.90 26.67
CA THR A 984 -21.30 -11.84 27.49
C THR A 984 -20.52 -12.39 28.69
N PHE A 985 -19.21 -12.65 28.56
CA PHE A 985 -18.38 -13.10 29.69
C PHE A 985 -18.18 -11.99 30.72
N ILE A 986 -17.95 -10.76 30.25
CA ILE A 986 -17.75 -9.60 31.12
C ILE A 986 -19.03 -9.35 31.93
N VAL A 987 -20.19 -9.34 31.26
CA VAL A 987 -21.49 -9.16 31.93
C VAL A 987 -21.74 -10.29 32.92
N ALA A 988 -21.51 -11.55 32.54
CA ALA A 988 -21.70 -12.69 33.43
C ALA A 988 -20.85 -12.62 34.71
N LEU A 989 -19.60 -12.15 34.61
CA LEU A 989 -18.70 -11.96 35.76
C LEU A 989 -19.03 -10.72 36.59
N GLN A 990 -19.45 -9.61 35.95
CA GLN A 990 -19.81 -8.37 36.65
C GLN A 990 -21.03 -8.53 37.55
N VAL A 991 -21.97 -9.40 37.19
CA VAL A 991 -23.15 -9.67 38.01
C VAL A 991 -22.86 -10.62 39.19
N GLN A 992 -21.67 -11.24 39.25
CA GLN A 992 -21.26 -12.09 40.36
C GLN A 992 -20.71 -11.25 41.52
N ASN A 993 -21.10 -11.61 42.75
CA ASN A 993 -20.50 -11.05 43.96
C ASN A 993 -19.12 -11.69 44.26
N ALA A 994 -18.39 -11.11 45.21
CA ALA A 994 -17.04 -11.57 45.58
C ALA A 994 -16.99 -13.04 46.03
N ASN A 995 -18.00 -13.51 46.78
CA ASN A 995 -18.06 -14.91 47.23
C ASN A 995 -18.27 -15.88 46.07
N SER A 996 -19.09 -15.51 45.09
CA SER A 996 -19.33 -16.31 43.89
C SER A 996 -18.06 -16.39 43.02
N ARG A 997 -17.36 -15.26 42.83
CA ARG A 997 -16.07 -15.24 42.11
C ARG A 997 -14.99 -16.08 42.80
N ALA A 998 -14.92 -16.04 44.14
CA ALA A 998 -14.03 -16.92 44.92
C ALA A 998 -14.37 -18.41 44.72
N SER A 999 -15.66 -18.75 44.68
CA SER A 999 -16.09 -20.13 44.38
C SER A 999 -15.73 -20.56 42.96
N LEU A 1000 -15.86 -19.69 41.95
CA LEU A 1000 -15.44 -19.98 40.57
C LEU A 1000 -13.92 -20.23 40.50
N LEU A 1001 -13.12 -19.50 41.27
CA LEU A 1001 -11.68 -19.71 41.35
C LEU A 1001 -11.33 -21.08 41.93
N SER A 1002 -12.06 -21.54 42.96
CA SER A 1002 -11.90 -22.88 43.52
C SER A 1002 -12.28 -23.98 42.52
N GLU A 1003 -13.35 -23.78 41.74
CA GLU A 1003 -13.76 -24.71 40.69
C GLU A 1003 -12.71 -24.79 39.56
N LEU A 1004 -12.12 -23.64 39.18
CA LEU A 1004 -10.99 -23.61 38.23
C LEU A 1004 -9.81 -24.45 38.75
N ALA A 1005 -9.50 -24.35 40.04
CA ALA A 1005 -8.41 -25.12 40.66
C ALA A 1005 -8.66 -26.63 40.64
N GLU A 1006 -9.91 -27.06 40.83
CA GLU A 1006 -10.30 -28.46 40.70
C GLU A 1006 -10.15 -28.95 39.25
N LEU A 1007 -10.62 -28.17 38.27
CA LEU A 1007 -10.50 -28.52 36.85
C LEU A 1007 -9.06 -28.58 36.37
N ALA A 1008 -8.22 -27.62 36.79
CA ALA A 1008 -6.78 -27.61 36.47
C ALA A 1008 -6.07 -28.86 37.01
N SER A 1009 -6.45 -29.34 38.20
CA SER A 1009 -5.85 -30.52 38.82
C SER A 1009 -6.20 -31.85 38.14
N GLN A 1010 -7.26 -31.88 37.31
CA GLN A 1010 -7.75 -33.08 36.63
C GLN A 1010 -7.11 -33.30 35.23
N GLN A 1011 -6.08 -32.52 34.86
CA GLN A 1011 -5.34 -32.64 33.58
C GLN A 1011 -6.16 -32.42 32.29
N TYR A 1012 -7.36 -31.81 32.39
CA TYR A 1012 -8.28 -31.64 31.25
C TYR A 1012 -8.16 -30.32 30.48
N HIS A 1013 -7.26 -29.38 30.86
CA HIS A 1013 -7.21 -28.04 30.25
C HIS A 1013 -5.79 -27.56 29.93
N TYR A 1014 -5.62 -26.92 28.76
CA TYR A 1014 -4.39 -26.27 28.32
C TYR A 1014 -4.00 -25.11 29.25
N GLU A 1015 -2.71 -25.01 29.61
CA GLU A 1015 -2.16 -24.02 30.56
C GLU A 1015 -2.57 -22.56 30.24
N HIS A 1016 -2.56 -22.18 28.96
CA HIS A 1016 -2.93 -20.83 28.53
C HIS A 1016 -4.40 -20.45 28.76
N THR A 1017 -5.30 -21.43 28.72
CA THR A 1017 -6.73 -21.22 28.94
C THR A 1017 -7.01 -20.92 30.41
N ASN A 1018 -6.37 -21.66 31.31
CA ASN A 1018 -6.52 -21.47 32.75
C ASN A 1018 -6.01 -20.08 33.18
N GLN A 1019 -4.91 -19.61 32.57
CA GLN A 1019 -4.40 -18.25 32.78
C GLN A 1019 -5.44 -17.18 32.41
N GLY A 1020 -6.11 -17.31 31.26
CA GLY A 1020 -7.15 -16.37 30.84
C GLY A 1020 -8.36 -16.32 31.80
N TRP A 1021 -8.84 -17.48 32.23
CA TRP A 1021 -9.91 -17.57 33.22
C TRP A 1021 -9.53 -16.98 34.57
N ALA A 1022 -8.32 -17.25 35.06
CA ALA A 1022 -7.83 -16.68 36.31
C ALA A 1022 -7.80 -15.15 36.25
N THR A 1023 -7.29 -14.56 35.15
CA THR A 1023 -7.28 -13.10 34.96
C THR A 1023 -8.69 -12.50 34.99
N LEU A 1024 -9.65 -13.10 34.29
CA LEU A 1024 -11.03 -12.63 34.26
C LEU A 1024 -11.74 -12.77 35.63
N ILE A 1025 -11.56 -13.91 36.31
CA ILE A 1025 -12.19 -14.17 37.61
C ILE A 1025 -11.61 -13.26 38.70
N VAL A 1026 -10.30 -13.00 38.71
CA VAL A 1026 -9.66 -12.09 39.67
C VAL A 1026 -10.03 -10.63 39.38
N GLY A 1027 -9.95 -10.20 38.11
CA GLY A 1027 -10.12 -8.79 37.72
C GLY A 1027 -9.25 -7.87 38.56
N ASP A 1028 -9.84 -6.82 39.13
CA ASP A 1028 -9.15 -5.83 39.98
C ASP A 1028 -9.16 -6.18 41.49
N SER A 1029 -9.61 -7.38 41.89
CA SER A 1029 -9.75 -7.72 43.31
C SER A 1029 -8.44 -8.20 43.94
N ARG A 1030 -7.93 -7.40 44.88
CA ARG A 1030 -6.76 -7.73 45.70
C ARG A 1030 -6.95 -9.01 46.54
N GLU A 1031 -8.15 -9.21 47.08
CA GLU A 1031 -8.48 -10.39 47.89
C GLU A 1031 -8.47 -11.67 47.05
N LEU A 1032 -9.06 -11.64 45.85
CA LEU A 1032 -9.04 -12.78 44.93
C LEU A 1032 -7.64 -13.07 44.40
N GLN A 1033 -6.81 -12.05 44.14
CA GLN A 1033 -5.41 -12.25 43.78
C GLN A 1033 -4.64 -12.96 44.89
N ARG A 1034 -4.85 -12.57 46.16
CA ARG A 1034 -4.24 -13.24 47.30
C ARG A 1034 -4.73 -14.69 47.46
N GLN A 1035 -5.99 -14.97 47.15
CA GLN A 1035 -6.51 -16.34 47.16
C GLN A 1035 -5.89 -17.18 46.04
N LEU A 1036 -5.77 -16.63 44.83
CA LEU A 1036 -5.13 -17.28 43.70
C LEU A 1036 -3.68 -17.67 44.04
N LEU A 1037 -2.88 -16.74 44.56
CA LEU A 1037 -1.47 -16.97 44.87
C LEU A 1037 -1.22 -18.05 45.95
N LYS A 1038 -2.23 -18.38 46.76
CA LYS A 1038 -2.13 -19.37 47.84
C LYS A 1038 -2.60 -20.76 47.44
N ASP A 1039 -3.19 -20.92 46.26
CA ASP A 1039 -3.68 -22.21 45.79
C ASP A 1039 -2.65 -22.88 44.88
N ASP A 1040 -1.83 -23.76 45.45
CA ASP A 1040 -0.76 -24.47 44.73
C ASP A 1040 -1.25 -25.23 43.47
N ARG A 1041 -2.56 -25.55 43.38
CA ARG A 1041 -3.15 -26.20 42.19
C ARG A 1041 -3.19 -25.28 40.97
N LEU A 1042 -3.15 -23.95 41.17
CA LEU A 1042 -3.20 -22.92 40.13
C LEU A 1042 -1.86 -22.20 39.95
N ARG A 1043 -0.74 -22.85 40.31
CA ARG A 1043 0.60 -22.26 40.27
C ARG A 1043 0.97 -21.61 38.94
N ASP A 1044 0.57 -22.20 37.83
CA ASP A 1044 0.83 -21.69 36.47
C ASP A 1044 -0.06 -20.49 36.09
N CYS A 1045 -1.06 -20.18 36.91
CA CYS A 1045 -1.98 -19.05 36.75
C CYS A 1045 -1.70 -17.89 37.71
N HIS A 1046 -0.87 -18.09 38.74
CA HIS A 1046 -0.59 -17.12 39.81
C HIS A 1046 -0.24 -15.71 39.31
N LEU A 1047 0.59 -15.63 38.25
CA LEU A 1047 1.06 -14.38 37.69
C LEU A 1047 0.24 -13.89 36.49
N ALA A 1048 -0.75 -14.66 36.01
CA ALA A 1048 -1.54 -14.28 34.84
C ALA A 1048 -2.27 -12.94 34.98
N PRO A 1049 -2.78 -12.55 36.18
CA PRO A 1049 -3.43 -11.24 36.36
C PRO A 1049 -2.49 -10.02 36.24
N LEU A 1050 -1.17 -10.22 36.20
CA LEU A 1050 -0.20 -9.15 35.91
C LEU A 1050 -0.19 -8.74 34.42
N ARG A 1051 -0.73 -9.58 33.53
CA ARG A 1051 -0.97 -9.25 32.12
C ARG A 1051 -2.19 -8.35 31.98
N ARG A 1052 -2.06 -7.11 32.43
CA ARG A 1052 -3.10 -6.09 32.27
C ARG A 1052 -3.05 -5.51 30.86
N TYR A 1053 -4.22 -5.24 30.28
CA TYR A 1053 -4.34 -4.74 28.91
C TYR A 1053 -4.87 -3.30 28.93
N VAL A 1054 -4.12 -2.37 28.33
CA VAL A 1054 -4.51 -0.95 28.21
C VAL A 1054 -5.54 -0.76 27.08
N SER A 1055 -6.41 0.25 27.23
CA SER A 1055 -7.26 0.78 26.16
C SER A 1055 -6.48 1.48 25.03
N ASP A 1056 -5.26 1.94 25.32
CA ASP A 1056 -4.32 2.53 24.37
C ASP A 1056 -3.41 1.43 23.80
N GLU A 1057 -3.22 1.41 22.48
CA GLU A 1057 -2.62 0.27 21.78
C GLU A 1057 -1.12 0.10 22.03
N ASN A 1058 -0.45 1.13 22.56
CA ASN A 1058 1.00 1.19 22.62
C ASN A 1058 1.60 1.20 24.03
N HIS A 1059 0.81 1.15 25.11
CA HIS A 1059 1.28 1.24 26.49
C HIS A 1059 1.19 -0.09 27.26
N ILE A 1060 2.02 -0.24 28.30
CA ILE A 1060 1.89 -1.31 29.31
C ILE A 1060 1.18 -0.73 30.55
N ASP A 1061 0.15 -1.41 31.05
CA ASP A 1061 -0.62 -0.95 32.21
C ASP A 1061 0.12 -1.27 33.52
N LEU A 1062 0.93 -0.32 33.98
CA LEU A 1062 1.64 -0.36 35.25
C LEU A 1062 0.94 0.51 36.31
N ASP A 1063 -0.38 0.39 36.41
CA ASP A 1063 -1.21 1.14 37.36
C ASP A 1063 -1.03 0.68 38.82
N ALA A 1064 -1.72 1.37 39.73
CA ALA A 1064 -1.70 1.06 41.16
C ALA A 1064 -2.26 -0.33 41.50
N ILE A 1065 -3.01 -0.98 40.59
CA ILE A 1065 -3.55 -2.32 40.78
C ILE A 1065 -2.49 -3.35 40.39
N TRP A 1066 -1.79 -3.14 39.27
CA TRP A 1066 -0.61 -3.93 38.90
C TRP A 1066 0.43 -3.92 40.01
N GLU A 1067 0.75 -2.75 40.57
CA GLU A 1067 1.72 -2.61 41.67
C GLU A 1067 1.31 -3.47 42.88
N GLN A 1068 0.04 -3.41 43.28
CA GLN A 1068 -0.49 -4.23 44.37
C GLN A 1068 -0.37 -5.72 44.08
N PHE A 1069 -0.61 -6.16 42.85
CA PHE A 1069 -0.52 -7.56 42.46
C PHE A 1069 0.94 -8.04 42.42
N ALA A 1070 1.86 -7.20 41.93
CA ALA A 1070 3.28 -7.48 41.90
C ALA A 1070 3.86 -7.62 43.32
N LEU A 1071 3.47 -6.73 44.25
CA LEU A 1071 3.87 -6.82 45.66
C LEU A 1071 3.31 -8.06 46.35
N LEU A 1072 2.06 -8.44 46.05
CA LEU A 1072 1.48 -9.69 46.56
C LEU A 1072 2.23 -10.93 46.03
N ALA A 1073 2.55 -10.96 44.74
CA ALA A 1073 3.30 -12.07 44.14
C ALA A 1073 4.71 -12.18 44.76
N PHE A 1074 5.39 -11.05 44.95
CA PHE A 1074 6.70 -11.03 45.61
C PHE A 1074 6.63 -11.54 47.06
N GLY A 1075 5.61 -11.13 47.81
CA GLY A 1075 5.37 -11.60 49.18
C GLY A 1075 5.15 -13.11 49.30
N GLU A 1076 4.68 -13.77 48.24
CA GLU A 1076 4.49 -15.23 48.14
C GLU A 1076 5.69 -15.95 47.48
N GLY A 1077 6.80 -15.24 47.25
CA GLY A 1077 8.09 -15.83 46.86
C GLY A 1077 8.45 -15.79 45.37
N TYR A 1078 7.70 -15.07 44.53
CA TYR A 1078 8.05 -14.86 43.12
C TYR A 1078 9.17 -13.82 42.96
N THR A 1079 10.08 -14.03 42.00
CA THR A 1079 11.18 -13.09 41.73
C THR A 1079 10.73 -11.93 40.85
N ALA A 1080 11.50 -10.83 40.87
CA ALA A 1080 11.28 -9.68 39.98
C ALA A 1080 11.30 -10.08 38.49
N GLU A 1081 12.15 -11.04 38.09
CA GLU A 1081 12.23 -11.54 36.71
C GLU A 1081 10.96 -12.28 36.27
N GLN A 1082 10.39 -13.09 37.16
CA GLN A 1082 9.13 -13.80 36.89
C GLN A 1082 7.95 -12.82 36.79
N ILE A 1083 7.90 -11.82 37.67
CA ILE A 1083 6.91 -10.74 37.64
C ILE A 1083 7.02 -9.95 36.34
N PHE A 1084 8.24 -9.53 35.96
CA PHE A 1084 8.51 -8.83 34.70
C PHE A 1084 8.02 -9.64 33.49
N THR A 1085 8.42 -10.91 33.38
CA THR A 1085 8.04 -11.78 32.27
C THR A 1085 6.52 -11.96 32.19
N ALA A 1086 5.85 -12.04 33.34
CA ALA A 1086 4.40 -12.13 33.40
C ALA A 1086 3.68 -10.81 33.08
N THR A 1087 4.35 -9.66 33.12
CA THR A 1087 3.75 -8.37 32.72
C THR A 1087 3.67 -8.21 31.20
N LEU A 1088 4.53 -8.91 30.44
CA LEU A 1088 4.57 -8.78 28.98
C LEU A 1088 3.37 -9.43 28.29
N PRO A 1089 2.84 -8.83 27.20
CA PRO A 1089 1.73 -9.40 26.43
C PRO A 1089 2.19 -10.59 25.57
N ASN A 1090 1.33 -11.61 25.40
CA ASN A 1090 1.62 -12.79 24.56
C ASN A 1090 1.53 -12.50 23.04
N ALA A 1091 0.78 -11.48 22.65
CA ALA A 1091 0.62 -11.00 21.28
C ALA A 1091 0.16 -9.55 21.32
N TYR A 1092 0.65 -8.70 20.40
CA TYR A 1092 0.26 -7.29 20.28
C TYR A 1092 0.08 -6.93 18.81
N SER A 1093 -0.69 -5.86 18.57
CA SER A 1093 -0.87 -5.21 17.28
C SER A 1093 -0.73 -3.72 17.52
N SER A 1094 0.16 -3.07 16.79
CA SER A 1094 0.40 -1.63 16.86
C SER A 1094 0.42 -1.04 15.45
N SER A 1095 0.22 0.27 15.35
CA SER A 1095 0.43 1.03 14.12
C SER A 1095 1.61 1.99 14.29
N GLY A 1096 2.45 2.12 13.26
CA GLY A 1096 3.71 2.86 13.32
C GLY A 1096 4.94 1.94 13.45
N SER A 1097 6.09 2.52 13.81
CA SER A 1097 7.33 1.75 14.00
C SER A 1097 7.27 0.92 15.29
N GLU A 1098 7.73 -0.32 15.21
CA GLU A 1098 7.87 -1.18 16.39
C GLU A 1098 8.90 -0.60 17.37
N SER A 1099 9.97 0.04 16.89
CA SER A 1099 10.93 0.74 17.75
C SER A 1099 10.26 1.85 18.57
N ALA A 1100 9.25 2.53 18.02
CA ALA A 1100 8.50 3.53 18.78
C ALA A 1100 7.65 2.87 19.88
N LEU A 1101 7.02 1.73 19.60
CA LEU A 1101 6.30 0.94 20.59
C LEU A 1101 7.22 0.56 21.77
N TYR A 1102 8.39 0.00 21.48
CA TYR A 1102 9.36 -0.35 22.52
C TYR A 1102 9.93 0.86 23.25
N SER A 1103 9.98 2.04 22.61
CA SER A 1103 10.32 3.29 23.30
C SER A 1103 9.24 3.68 24.31
N VAL A 1104 7.96 3.57 23.95
CA VAL A 1104 6.84 3.83 24.87
C VAL A 1104 6.89 2.86 26.05
N TRP A 1105 7.13 1.57 25.80
CA TRP A 1105 7.27 0.58 26.87
C TRP A 1105 8.49 0.86 27.76
N SER A 1106 9.60 1.32 27.18
CA SER A 1106 10.78 1.74 27.92
C SER A 1106 10.47 2.88 28.88
N ASP A 1107 9.69 3.86 28.44
CA ASP A 1107 9.24 5.00 29.26
C ASP A 1107 8.28 4.54 30.37
N ASP A 1108 7.41 3.56 30.09
CA ASP A 1108 6.51 2.98 31.09
C ASP A 1108 7.28 2.27 32.20
N PHE A 1109 8.29 1.44 31.86
CA PHE A 1109 9.15 0.80 32.86
C PHE A 1109 10.10 1.79 33.57
N GLU A 1110 10.52 2.87 32.89
CA GLU A 1110 11.38 3.90 33.50
C GLU A 1110 10.72 4.57 34.71
N LYS A 1111 9.40 4.73 34.68
CA LYS A 1111 8.62 5.28 35.81
C LYS A 1111 8.79 4.48 37.09
N LEU A 1112 9.09 3.18 37.00
CA LEU A 1112 9.27 2.30 38.16
C LEU A 1112 10.67 2.40 38.79
N LEU A 1113 11.66 3.00 38.11
CA LEU A 1113 13.05 3.07 38.61
C LEU A 1113 13.20 3.91 39.88
N SER A 1114 12.27 4.84 40.12
CA SER A 1114 12.25 5.72 41.30
C SER A 1114 11.29 5.24 42.40
N HIS A 1115 10.72 4.04 42.24
CA HIS A 1115 9.74 3.51 43.18
C HIS A 1115 10.35 3.17 44.55
N GLU A 1116 9.60 3.38 45.64
CA GLU A 1116 10.08 3.16 47.02
C GLU A 1116 10.28 1.67 47.34
N GLU A 1117 9.45 0.80 46.75
CA GLU A 1117 9.54 -0.65 46.91
C GLU A 1117 10.59 -1.29 45.98
N TYR A 1118 11.57 -1.97 46.58
CA TYR A 1118 12.74 -2.54 45.88
C TYR A 1118 12.38 -3.51 44.75
N VAL A 1119 11.36 -4.36 44.94
CA VAL A 1119 10.96 -5.32 43.89
C VAL A 1119 10.38 -4.63 42.65
N ILE A 1120 9.60 -3.56 42.84
CA ILE A 1120 9.02 -2.80 41.73
C ILE A 1120 10.12 -2.06 40.96
N GLN A 1121 11.09 -1.51 41.69
CA GLN A 1121 12.30 -0.92 41.09
C GLN A 1121 13.06 -1.94 40.23
N GLN A 1122 13.28 -3.18 40.73
CA GLN A 1122 13.95 -4.23 39.96
C GLN A 1122 13.19 -4.65 38.70
N VAL A 1123 11.85 -4.73 38.77
CA VAL A 1123 11.01 -4.99 37.58
C VAL A 1123 11.17 -3.87 36.56
N GLY A 1124 11.19 -2.61 37.02
CA GLY A 1124 11.49 -1.44 36.20
C GLY A 1124 12.86 -1.52 35.51
N GLU A 1125 13.90 -1.91 36.24
CA GLU A 1125 15.26 -2.07 35.69
C GLU A 1125 15.33 -3.15 34.60
N LEU A 1126 14.75 -4.33 34.86
CA LEU A 1126 14.70 -5.44 33.89
C LEU A 1126 13.92 -5.06 32.65
N GLY A 1127 12.74 -4.46 32.83
CA GLY A 1127 11.90 -4.00 31.73
C GLY A 1127 12.56 -2.95 30.88
N HIS A 1128 13.09 -1.89 31.49
CA HIS A 1128 13.76 -0.80 30.79
C HIS A 1128 15.01 -1.27 30.01
N GLN A 1129 15.79 -2.20 30.56
CA GLN A 1129 16.94 -2.76 29.84
C GLN A 1129 16.53 -3.61 28.64
N TRP A 1130 15.52 -4.47 28.82
CA TRP A 1130 15.03 -5.35 27.76
C TRP A 1130 14.37 -4.55 26.62
N THR A 1131 13.46 -3.62 26.93
CA THR A 1131 12.79 -2.78 25.93
C THR A 1131 13.77 -1.93 25.16
N LYS A 1132 14.80 -1.37 25.83
CA LYS A 1132 15.86 -0.60 25.16
C LYS A 1132 16.66 -1.46 24.18
N LYS A 1133 16.98 -2.70 24.54
CA LYS A 1133 17.70 -3.63 23.67
C LYS A 1133 16.87 -4.01 22.44
N GLU A 1134 15.59 -4.35 22.61
CA GLU A 1134 14.71 -4.67 21.48
C GLU A 1134 14.42 -3.44 20.61
N ARG A 1135 14.21 -2.27 21.21
CA ARG A 1135 14.10 -0.99 20.50
C ARG A 1135 15.29 -0.74 19.60
N ASP A 1136 16.51 -0.85 20.14
CA ASP A 1136 17.73 -0.55 19.39
C ASP A 1136 17.96 -1.57 18.25
N LYS A 1137 17.59 -2.84 18.46
CA LYS A 1137 17.59 -3.88 17.42
C LYS A 1137 16.59 -3.56 16.31
N LEU A 1138 15.34 -3.29 16.66
CA LEU A 1138 14.26 -3.02 15.70
C LEU A 1138 14.46 -1.69 14.98
N ALA A 1139 15.01 -0.67 15.65
CA ALA A 1139 15.35 0.59 15.01
C ALA A 1139 16.40 0.41 13.88
N GLU A 1140 17.34 -0.52 14.04
CA GLU A 1140 18.28 -0.87 12.98
C GLU A 1140 17.59 -1.64 11.84
N GLU A 1141 16.69 -2.57 12.15
CA GLU A 1141 15.90 -3.30 11.15
C GLU A 1141 14.99 -2.36 10.33
N GLU A 1142 14.25 -1.47 11.01
CA GLU A 1142 13.41 -0.44 10.39
C GLU A 1142 14.23 0.55 9.56
N ARG A 1143 15.45 0.89 9.99
CA ARG A 1143 16.34 1.74 9.21
C ARG A 1143 16.80 1.05 7.93
N LEU A 1144 17.10 -0.24 7.99
CA LEU A 1144 17.42 -1.05 6.80
C LEU A 1144 16.19 -1.11 5.88
N GLU A 1145 15.00 -1.38 6.41
CA GLU A 1145 13.76 -1.36 5.63
C GLU A 1145 13.50 0.01 4.99
N ALA A 1146 13.64 1.10 5.75
CA ALA A 1146 13.47 2.46 5.26
C ALA A 1146 14.52 2.85 4.20
N THR A 1147 15.65 2.14 4.12
CA THR A 1147 16.71 2.34 3.12
C THR A 1147 16.49 1.51 1.87
N TYR A 1148 16.17 0.23 2.03
CA TYR A 1148 16.13 -0.75 0.93
C TYR A 1148 14.70 -1.03 0.42
N GLY A 1149 13.67 -0.65 1.18
CA GLY A 1149 12.26 -0.78 0.83
C GLY A 1149 11.73 -2.21 0.90
N ARG A 1150 12.22 -3.01 1.86
CA ARG A 1150 11.92 -4.45 1.95
C ARG A 1150 11.34 -4.82 3.31
N SER A 1151 10.09 -5.24 3.30
CA SER A 1151 9.52 -6.19 4.26
C SER A 1151 9.70 -7.63 3.75
#